data_AF-A0A1Q6QXS8-F1
#
_entry.id   AF-A0A1Q6QXS8-F1
#
_cell.length_a   1.000
_cell.length_b   1.000
_cell.length_c   1.000
_cell.angle_alpha   90.00
_cell.angle_beta   90.00
_cell.angle_gamma   90.00
#
_symmetry.space_group_name_H-M   'P 1'
#
loop_
_entity.id
_entity.type
_entity.pdbx_description
1 polymer ?
#
loop_
_entity_poly.entity_id
_entity_poly.type
_entity_poly.pdbx_seq_one_letter_code
_entity_poly.pdbx_strand_id
1 'polypeptide(L)'
;MNDKITIKNYLNSLEQKYNAVCFDIDGTLTELNSSKIDERAIKMIADLLKHKIPIVFITGRGSTGLSRLVEDIRFKLLNLYDVNNNELMRIYALTNDGARLFYTDGDRMFNKCIYISNDNKLNQLKIFDKKIDKETLYDICDVSYSKDSVNKKILNVRFVLKENDEYFVQMVLDLVNSVIKKNNLNELTVTRGVYKENNVIQVGTTNKNKAIEQAERIIGVPKASMMRIGDCGDFIGNDYSMLNCEQGYSVDKVSGAVDKCFPIFNDNGIILKGINATLYLISKAKILPTICLESSVKDVYTKKYAKVEYDIFHGKNKYLSKYNQKINENFETIYGINDIFDCNSGSVKIPMYEWEMIDSTNPLKMVFATGTEKSLFYALRDDFNYLLRGSKTYYYFLANRQSVDGKDFTSKDNVKEWYENNIEFLNSVVDALNIGYDYSDIMSKKLVLGLLDNIRNIVLLLINHKLVSVYNEDNILININSNENNDINNLYKNLYLTELLMAKICFENKFKLNICDVKNVVISINEIMKKENFNFAFGNHDYSKEYRAYREIDNFAENYLTVKIDADKKHNNQSFGVCGMCYGGIELPVIYKVINHNIEDILLFKFSKNISGYKNKQLVDLRKFNINNYDGITRIGNIKSSNIVLLDDNILTGKTMQLAINSFYDDGLNVENINVVRYPDVNRINQMFMKNHGAVDYNLFFEYVTGLCFQSPYSWVDFQENETYLDSLGIFDLNREKIINCLIKNHDYKENSEVSFKKRRLKK
;
A
#
# COMPACT_ATOMS: atom_id res chain seq x y z
N MET A 1 -14.84 -1.01 41.61
CA MET A 1 -15.67 -0.88 40.39
C MET A 1 -14.88 -0.25 39.25
N ASN A 2 -14.05 0.78 39.52
CA ASN A 2 -13.20 1.45 38.53
C ASN A 2 -12.15 0.54 37.87
N ASP A 3 -11.44 -0.32 38.61
CA ASP A 3 -10.35 -1.14 38.03
C ASP A 3 -10.81 -2.12 36.95
N LYS A 4 -12.02 -2.70 37.10
CA LYS A 4 -12.59 -3.59 36.07
C LYS A 4 -12.91 -2.84 34.77
N ILE A 5 -13.36 -1.59 34.88
CA ILE A 5 -13.65 -0.74 33.72
C ILE A 5 -12.33 -0.31 33.06
N THR A 6 -11.34 0.10 33.85
CA THR A 6 -10.00 0.46 33.36
C THR A 6 -9.34 -0.70 32.62
N ILE A 7 -9.35 -1.92 33.18
CA ILE A 7 -8.78 -3.11 32.51
C ILE A 7 -9.52 -3.39 31.19
N LYS A 8 -10.86 -3.32 31.19
CA LYS A 8 -11.65 -3.51 29.97
C LYS A 8 -11.27 -2.48 28.89
N ASN A 9 -11.17 -1.21 29.27
CA ASN A 9 -10.82 -0.14 28.33
C ASN A 9 -9.36 -0.25 27.84
N TYR A 10 -8.44 -0.67 28.70
CA TYR A 10 -7.06 -1.00 28.32
C TYR A 10 -7.01 -2.14 27.29
N LEU A 11 -7.74 -3.24 27.53
CA LEU A 11 -7.80 -4.34 26.55
C LEU A 11 -8.40 -3.88 25.22
N ASN A 12 -9.48 -3.09 25.26
CA ASN A 12 -10.08 -2.49 24.07
C ASN A 12 -9.08 -1.58 23.33
N SER A 13 -8.24 -0.81 24.03
CA SER A 13 -7.25 0.06 23.38
C SER A 13 -6.13 -0.74 22.71
N LEU A 14 -5.85 -1.98 23.16
CA LEU A 14 -4.92 -2.89 22.48
C LEU A 14 -5.51 -3.55 21.23
N GLU A 15 -6.84 -3.57 21.07
CA GLU A 15 -7.48 -4.05 19.83
C GLU A 15 -7.29 -3.08 18.66
N GLN A 16 -7.06 -1.80 18.96
CA GLN A 16 -6.78 -0.76 17.95
C GLN A 16 -5.50 -1.10 17.17
N LYS A 17 -5.50 -0.80 15.87
CA LYS A 17 -4.28 -0.83 15.04
C LYS A 17 -3.48 0.45 15.24
N TYR A 18 -2.22 0.28 15.61
CA TYR A 18 -1.25 1.36 15.71
C TYR A 18 -0.30 1.32 14.52
N ASN A 19 0.09 2.49 14.03
CA ASN A 19 0.95 2.63 12.86
C ASN A 19 2.28 3.32 13.17
N ALA A 20 2.48 3.75 14.40
CA ALA A 20 3.74 4.27 14.92
C ALA A 20 3.78 4.14 16.44
N VAL A 21 4.97 4.27 17.01
CA VAL A 21 5.14 4.30 18.47
C VAL A 21 5.94 5.53 18.87
N CYS A 22 5.47 6.20 19.91
CA CYS A 22 6.13 7.31 20.58
C CYS A 22 6.56 6.87 21.98
N PHE A 23 7.85 7.00 22.28
CA PHE A 23 8.42 6.67 23.58
C PHE A 23 8.98 7.93 24.24
N ASP A 24 8.63 8.18 25.51
CA ASP A 24 9.58 8.87 26.37
C ASP A 24 10.86 8.03 26.51
N ILE A 25 11.96 8.68 26.85
CA ILE A 25 13.25 8.02 26.98
C ILE A 25 13.48 7.59 28.43
N ASP A 26 13.45 8.56 29.35
CA ASP A 26 13.91 8.36 30.72
C ASP A 26 12.82 7.63 31.52
N GLY A 27 13.17 6.61 32.29
CA GLY A 27 12.19 5.80 33.05
C GLY A 27 11.33 4.86 32.20
N THR A 28 11.33 5.05 30.87
CA THR A 28 10.50 4.29 29.91
C THR A 28 11.31 3.28 29.10
N LEU A 29 12.46 3.68 28.57
CA LEU A 29 13.37 2.82 27.77
C LEU A 29 14.70 2.54 28.47
N THR A 30 15.00 3.27 29.55
CA THR A 30 16.28 3.15 30.25
C THR A 30 16.30 1.99 31.24
N GLU A 31 17.50 1.50 31.54
CA GLU A 31 17.73 0.60 32.67
C GLU A 31 17.28 1.28 33.99
N LEU A 32 16.90 0.49 34.99
CA LEU A 32 16.45 0.99 36.28
C LEU A 32 17.56 1.85 36.94
N ASN A 33 17.21 3.07 37.36
CA ASN A 33 18.14 4.04 37.95
C ASN A 33 19.34 4.42 37.05
N SER A 34 19.18 4.34 35.73
CA SER A 34 20.23 4.64 34.75
C SER A 34 19.72 5.59 33.68
N SER A 35 20.63 6.33 33.03
CA SER A 35 20.31 7.12 31.83
C SER A 35 20.58 6.37 30.52
N LYS A 36 21.04 5.11 30.60
CA LYS A 36 21.41 4.27 29.46
C LYS A 36 20.20 3.47 28.99
N ILE A 37 20.04 3.32 27.67
CA ILE A 37 18.98 2.49 27.07
C ILE A 37 19.22 1.00 27.36
N ASP A 38 18.17 0.30 27.81
CA ASP A 38 18.19 -1.16 28.07
C ASP A 38 18.41 -1.94 26.76
N GLU A 39 19.30 -2.94 26.75
CA GLU A 39 19.59 -3.74 25.56
C GLU A 39 18.35 -4.39 24.93
N ARG A 40 17.38 -4.78 25.77
CA ARG A 40 16.11 -5.38 25.32
C ARG A 40 15.25 -4.35 24.58
N ALA A 41 15.29 -3.08 24.99
CA ALA A 41 14.62 -1.99 24.26
C ALA A 41 15.25 -1.79 22.89
N ILE A 42 16.58 -1.88 22.77
CA ILE A 42 17.28 -1.71 21.49
C ILE A 42 16.88 -2.82 20.52
N LYS A 43 16.78 -4.07 20.99
CA LYS A 43 16.25 -5.18 20.19
C LYS A 43 14.81 -4.90 19.74
N MET A 44 13.93 -4.50 20.65
CA MET A 44 12.54 -4.14 20.35
C MET A 44 12.45 -3.02 19.31
N ILE A 45 13.28 -1.99 19.41
CA ILE A 45 13.39 -0.90 18.43
C ILE A 45 13.82 -1.47 17.07
N ALA A 46 14.82 -2.34 17.02
CA ALA A 46 15.24 -2.98 15.77
C ALA A 46 14.11 -3.79 15.13
N ASP A 47 13.39 -4.59 15.92
CA ASP A 47 12.26 -5.39 15.44
C ASP A 47 11.16 -4.49 14.86
N LEU A 48 10.78 -3.40 15.54
CA LEU A 48 9.81 -2.42 15.02
C LEU A 48 10.27 -1.80 13.68
N LEU A 49 11.54 -1.43 13.56
CA LEU A 49 12.08 -0.83 12.34
C LEU A 49 12.10 -1.80 11.15
N LYS A 50 12.43 -3.07 11.40
CA LYS A 50 12.37 -4.13 10.38
C LYS A 50 10.96 -4.40 9.88
N HIS A 51 9.97 -4.27 10.77
CA HIS A 51 8.54 -4.28 10.41
C HIS A 51 8.05 -2.94 9.83
N LYS A 52 8.99 -2.05 9.49
CA LYS A 52 8.75 -0.74 8.85
C LYS A 52 7.89 0.22 9.68
N ILE A 53 7.87 0.05 10.99
CA ILE A 53 7.14 0.91 11.92
C ILE A 53 7.94 2.19 12.22
N PRO A 54 7.37 3.39 12.01
CA PRO A 54 7.94 4.64 12.49
C PRO A 54 8.04 4.72 14.01
N ILE A 55 9.19 5.19 14.50
CA ILE A 55 9.47 5.36 15.93
C ILE A 55 9.75 6.83 16.21
N VAL A 56 9.06 7.39 17.20
CA VAL A 56 9.27 8.75 17.69
C VAL A 56 9.81 8.69 19.11
N PHE A 57 11.00 9.20 19.34
CA PHE A 57 11.47 9.47 20.69
C PHE A 57 11.02 10.86 21.12
N ILE A 58 10.54 11.02 22.34
CA ILE A 58 10.23 12.33 22.90
C ILE A 58 10.98 12.53 24.20
N THR A 59 11.54 13.72 24.39
CA THR A 59 12.29 14.01 25.61
C THR A 59 12.28 15.50 25.93
N GLY A 60 12.30 15.82 27.23
CA GLY A 60 12.59 17.16 27.71
C GLY A 60 14.03 17.58 27.41
N ARG A 61 14.96 16.63 27.19
CA ARG A 61 16.36 16.92 26.90
C ARG A 61 16.53 17.66 25.57
N GLY A 62 17.62 18.43 25.47
CA GLY A 62 18.02 19.11 24.23
C GLY A 62 18.85 18.22 23.31
N SER A 63 19.53 18.83 22.32
CA SER A 63 20.36 18.12 21.35
C SER A 63 21.51 17.30 21.98
N THR A 64 22.00 17.71 23.15
CA THR A 64 23.00 16.95 23.91
C THR A 64 22.45 15.61 24.42
N GLY A 65 21.20 15.58 24.89
CA GLY A 65 20.54 14.33 25.29
C GLY A 65 20.25 13.43 24.10
N LEU A 66 19.90 14.02 22.96
CA LEU A 66 19.71 13.29 21.70
C LEU A 66 21.01 12.64 21.22
N SER A 67 22.16 13.29 21.42
CA SER A 67 23.48 12.74 21.03
C SER A 67 23.80 11.46 21.82
N ARG A 68 23.47 11.43 23.12
CA ARG A 68 23.63 10.22 23.95
C ARG A 68 22.74 9.07 23.49
N LEU A 69 21.48 9.35 23.12
CA LEU A 69 20.59 8.35 22.55
C LEU A 69 21.22 7.70 21.30
N VAL A 70 21.80 8.53 20.41
CA VAL A 70 22.48 8.04 19.20
C VAL A 70 23.66 7.14 19.54
N GLU A 71 24.48 7.52 20.52
CA GLU A 71 25.62 6.73 21.01
C GLU A 71 25.17 5.36 21.53
N ASP A 72 24.05 5.31 22.26
CA ASP A 72 23.53 4.08 22.86
C ASP A 72 22.98 3.07 21.83
N ILE A 73 22.27 3.56 20.80
CA ILE A 73 21.49 2.67 19.91
C ILE A 73 22.11 2.46 18.53
N ARG A 74 22.75 3.48 17.91
CA ARG A 74 23.09 3.45 16.48
C ARG A 74 24.02 2.29 16.11
N PHE A 75 25.09 2.08 16.88
CA PHE A 75 26.04 1.02 16.59
C PHE A 75 25.39 -0.36 16.63
N LYS A 76 24.51 -0.60 17.60
CA LYS A 76 23.83 -1.89 17.77
C LYS A 76 22.76 -2.10 16.72
N LEU A 77 21.96 -1.07 16.40
CA LEU A 77 20.97 -1.18 15.33
C LEU A 77 21.64 -1.59 14.01
N LEU A 78 22.71 -0.88 13.61
CA LEU A 78 23.41 -1.16 12.35
C LEU A 78 24.18 -2.49 12.37
N ASN A 79 24.97 -2.76 13.42
CA ASN A 79 25.97 -3.84 13.38
C ASN A 79 25.53 -5.11 14.10
N LEU A 80 24.67 -5.01 15.11
CA LEU A 80 24.20 -6.18 15.87
C LEU A 80 22.86 -6.69 15.35
N TYR A 81 21.96 -5.78 15.01
CA TYR A 81 20.61 -6.13 14.56
C TYR A 81 20.40 -5.97 13.06
N ASP A 82 21.41 -5.56 12.28
CA ASP A 82 21.33 -5.44 10.81
C ASP A 82 20.12 -4.58 10.36
N VAL A 83 19.91 -3.46 11.05
CA VAL A 83 18.98 -2.42 10.61
C VAL A 83 19.69 -1.58 9.55
N ASN A 84 19.06 -1.42 8.39
CA ASN A 84 19.68 -0.67 7.29
C ASN A 84 19.42 0.85 7.40
N ASN A 85 20.10 1.66 6.57
CA ASN A 85 19.97 3.13 6.64
C ASN A 85 18.55 3.62 6.29
N ASN A 86 17.83 2.95 5.39
CA ASN A 86 16.46 3.31 5.03
C ASN A 86 15.49 3.02 6.19
N GLU A 87 15.71 1.94 6.94
CA GLU A 87 14.98 1.64 8.17
C GLU A 87 15.27 2.69 9.24
N LEU A 88 16.51 3.16 9.37
CA LEU A 88 16.85 4.26 10.29
C LEU A 88 16.19 5.61 9.93
N MET A 89 15.79 5.82 8.68
CA MET A 89 15.02 7.01 8.27
C MET A 89 13.63 7.07 8.92
N ARG A 90 13.15 5.95 9.48
CA ARG A 90 11.88 5.86 10.21
C ARG A 90 11.98 6.26 11.68
N ILE A 91 13.15 6.74 12.12
CA ILE A 91 13.35 7.23 13.48
C ILE A 91 13.28 8.76 13.52
N TYR A 92 12.47 9.25 14.44
CA TYR A 92 12.24 10.67 14.70
C TYR A 92 12.51 10.98 16.17
N ALA A 93 12.89 12.22 16.47
CA ALA A 93 13.07 12.67 17.84
C ALA A 93 12.52 14.07 18.09
N LEU A 94 11.61 14.17 19.06
CA LEU A 94 11.05 15.39 19.60
C LEU A 94 11.85 15.80 20.84
N THR A 95 12.62 16.88 20.72
CA THR A 95 13.45 17.38 21.82
C THR A 95 12.85 18.64 22.43
N ASN A 96 13.28 18.96 23.65
CA ASN A 96 12.81 20.14 24.37
C ASN A 96 11.29 20.15 24.56
N ASP A 97 10.72 19.01 24.95
CA ASP A 97 9.29 18.77 25.06
C ASP A 97 8.52 19.03 23.76
N GLY A 98 9.21 18.80 22.65
CA GLY A 98 8.66 18.85 21.30
C GLY A 98 8.79 20.19 20.59
N ALA A 99 9.60 21.12 21.10
CA ALA A 99 9.86 22.39 20.42
C ALA A 99 10.53 22.18 19.05
N ARG A 100 11.32 21.11 18.91
CA ARG A 100 12.06 20.75 17.70
C ARG A 100 11.89 19.27 17.37
N LEU A 101 11.67 19.00 16.09
CA LEU A 101 11.66 17.65 15.52
C LEU A 101 12.96 17.41 14.77
N PHE A 102 13.66 16.36 15.15
CA PHE A 102 14.81 15.81 14.46
C PHE A 102 14.41 14.57 13.68
N TYR A 103 15.01 14.39 12.51
CA TYR A 103 14.80 13.22 11.66
C TYR A 103 16.08 12.88 10.90
N THR A 104 16.15 11.65 10.45
CA THR A 104 17.27 11.10 9.68
C THR A 104 17.01 11.26 8.19
N ASP A 105 17.99 11.78 7.47
CA ASP A 105 18.00 11.93 6.01
C ASP A 105 19.36 11.46 5.49
N GLY A 106 19.41 10.26 4.92
CA GLY A 106 20.66 9.57 4.57
C GLY A 106 21.32 8.86 5.77
N ASP A 107 22.66 8.74 5.76
CA ASP A 107 23.38 7.79 6.62
C ASP A 107 23.65 8.27 8.06
N ARG A 108 23.27 9.51 8.37
CA ARG A 108 23.51 10.13 9.68
C ARG A 108 22.21 10.34 10.43
N MET A 109 22.04 9.61 11.53
CA MET A 109 20.89 9.69 12.40
C MET A 109 20.66 11.11 12.95
N PHE A 110 19.41 11.60 12.88
CA PHE A 110 18.99 12.92 13.38
C PHE A 110 19.79 14.12 12.82
N ASN A 111 20.22 14.06 11.56
CA ASN A 111 20.99 15.12 10.92
C ASN A 111 20.14 16.31 10.44
N LYS A 112 18.82 16.18 10.34
CA LYS A 112 17.91 17.28 10.00
C LYS A 112 17.06 17.66 11.20
N CYS A 113 16.70 18.94 11.28
CA CYS A 113 15.89 19.49 12.35
C CYS A 113 14.93 20.55 11.79
N ILE A 114 13.70 20.56 12.30
CA ILE A 114 12.73 21.64 12.08
C ILE A 114 12.14 22.12 13.40
N TYR A 115 11.74 23.38 13.42
CA TYR A 115 11.03 23.96 14.56
C TYR A 115 9.54 23.65 14.43
N ILE A 116 8.97 23.04 15.46
CA ILE A 116 7.51 22.92 15.60
C ILE A 116 6.95 24.24 16.19
N SER A 117 7.74 24.92 17.01
CA SER A 117 7.37 26.22 17.57
C SER A 117 7.52 27.34 16.54
N ASN A 118 6.50 28.16 16.40
CA ASN A 118 6.55 29.35 15.55
C ASN A 118 7.31 30.52 16.24
N ASP A 119 7.65 31.56 15.47
CA ASP A 119 8.40 32.70 15.99
C ASP A 119 7.61 33.51 17.04
N ASN A 120 6.27 33.52 16.98
CA ASN A 120 5.45 34.22 17.98
C ASN A 120 5.65 33.63 19.39
N LYS A 121 5.58 32.30 19.51
CA LYS A 121 5.82 31.58 20.77
C LYS A 121 7.22 31.81 21.32
N LEU A 122 8.22 31.76 20.45
CA LEU A 122 9.61 32.02 20.82
C LEU A 122 9.79 33.46 21.31
N ASN A 123 9.07 34.43 20.75
CA ASN A 123 9.06 35.81 21.23
C ASN A 123 8.34 35.96 22.57
N GLN A 124 7.19 35.30 22.77
CA GLN A 124 6.51 35.28 24.08
C GLN A 124 7.42 34.69 25.17
N LEU A 125 8.18 33.64 24.87
CA LEU A 125 9.10 33.04 25.85
C LEU A 125 10.25 33.98 26.22
N LYS A 126 10.75 34.78 25.26
CA LYS A 126 11.72 35.84 25.55
C LYS A 126 11.13 36.95 26.43
N ILE A 127 9.86 37.30 26.22
CA ILE A 127 9.16 38.28 27.08
C ILE A 127 9.02 37.71 28.49
N PHE A 128 8.61 36.45 28.62
CA PHE A 128 8.53 35.74 29.90
C PHE A 128 9.86 35.77 30.66
N ASP A 129 10.96 35.35 30.02
CA ASP A 129 12.29 35.30 30.66
C ASP A 129 12.79 36.68 31.15
N LYS A 130 12.37 37.76 30.48
CA LYS A 130 12.66 39.14 30.91
C LYS A 130 11.78 39.64 32.05
N LYS A 131 10.59 39.06 32.23
CA LYS A 131 9.57 39.52 33.18
C LYS A 131 9.50 38.68 34.45
N ILE A 132 10.02 37.45 34.43
CA ILE A 132 10.10 36.60 35.61
C ILE A 132 11.12 37.17 36.59
N ASP A 133 10.71 37.30 37.85
CA ASP A 133 11.58 37.77 38.92
C ASP A 133 12.47 36.62 39.39
N LYS A 134 13.75 36.67 39.01
CA LYS A 134 14.73 35.62 39.32
C LYS A 134 15.36 35.82 40.70
N GLU A 135 15.30 37.03 41.26
CA GLU A 135 15.87 37.32 42.57
C GLU A 135 15.03 36.65 43.65
N THR A 136 13.70 36.80 43.58
CA THR A 136 12.75 36.13 44.49
C THR A 136 12.80 34.60 44.39
N LEU A 137 13.25 34.06 43.26
CA LEU A 137 13.36 32.62 43.02
C LEU A 137 14.71 32.02 43.40
N TYR A 138 15.74 32.84 43.65
CA TYR A 138 17.12 32.39 43.80
C TYR A 138 17.29 31.39 44.96
N ASP A 139 16.62 31.62 46.08
CA ASP A 139 16.71 30.72 47.24
C ASP A 139 15.90 29.42 47.08
N ILE A 140 14.93 29.40 46.15
CA ILE A 140 13.97 28.30 45.98
C ILE A 140 14.39 27.37 44.83
N CYS A 141 14.91 27.93 43.73
CA CYS A 141 15.23 27.16 42.53
C CYS A 141 16.39 27.75 41.72
N ASP A 142 17.09 26.88 41.00
CA ASP A 142 18.08 27.29 40.01
C ASP A 142 17.42 27.47 38.64
N VAL A 143 17.62 28.64 38.04
CA VAL A 143 17.10 28.93 36.69
C VAL A 143 18.09 28.44 35.64
N SER A 144 17.66 27.51 34.81
CA SER A 144 18.44 26.99 33.68
C SER A 144 17.69 27.13 32.37
N TYR A 145 18.43 27.06 31.26
CA TYR A 145 17.90 27.33 29.93
C TYR A 145 18.21 26.18 28.98
N SER A 146 17.23 25.83 28.16
CA SER A 146 17.53 25.16 26.91
C SER A 146 17.60 26.19 25.79
N LYS A 147 18.74 26.25 25.10
CA LYS A 147 18.96 27.13 23.94
C LYS A 147 19.28 26.31 22.71
N ASP A 148 18.88 26.80 21.55
CA ASP A 148 19.34 26.25 20.29
C ASP A 148 20.87 26.39 20.16
N SER A 149 21.54 25.33 19.73
CA SER A 149 23.01 25.30 19.67
C SER A 149 23.58 26.25 18.64
N VAL A 150 22.84 26.53 17.55
CA VAL A 150 23.25 27.33 16.40
C VAL A 150 22.88 28.80 16.61
N ASN A 151 21.58 29.10 16.73
CA ASN A 151 21.10 30.49 16.77
C ASN A 151 20.88 31.05 18.19
N LYS A 152 21.18 30.25 19.22
CA LYS A 152 21.06 30.60 20.65
C LYS A 152 19.66 31.05 21.11
N LYS A 153 18.61 30.84 20.31
CA LYS A 153 17.21 31.12 20.72
C LYS A 153 16.87 30.29 21.97
N ILE A 154 16.24 30.93 22.96
CA ILE A 154 15.70 30.24 24.14
C ILE A 154 14.52 29.38 23.68
N LEU A 155 14.56 28.11 24.02
CA LEU A 155 13.53 27.12 23.69
C LEU A 155 12.65 26.82 24.90
N ASN A 156 13.28 26.64 26.07
CA ASN A 156 12.62 26.41 27.35
C ASN A 156 13.37 27.17 28.47
N VAL A 157 12.62 27.65 29.46
CA VAL A 157 13.12 28.15 30.75
C VAL A 157 12.77 27.12 31.82
N ARG A 158 13.74 26.72 32.65
CA ARG A 158 13.59 25.67 33.67
C ARG A 158 13.92 26.22 35.04
N PHE A 159 13.08 25.90 36.00
CA PHE A 159 13.24 26.21 37.42
C PHE A 159 13.46 24.89 38.14
N VAL A 160 14.73 24.56 38.40
CA VAL A 160 15.12 23.32 39.09
C VAL A 160 15.04 23.58 40.59
N LEU A 161 14.08 22.98 41.27
CA LEU A 161 13.93 23.19 42.70
C LEU A 161 15.12 22.64 43.47
N LYS A 162 15.54 23.37 44.51
CA LYS A 162 16.60 22.93 45.41
C LYS A 162 16.09 21.87 46.40
N GLU A 163 14.80 21.95 46.75
CA GLU A 163 14.09 21.01 47.62
C GLU A 163 12.82 20.48 46.95
N ASN A 164 12.54 19.20 47.13
CA ASN A 164 11.38 18.51 46.54
C ASN A 164 10.11 18.61 47.38
N ASP A 165 9.83 19.78 47.93
CA ASP A 165 8.59 20.04 48.67
C ASP A 165 7.47 20.50 47.72
N GLU A 166 6.26 19.94 47.87
CA GLU A 166 5.09 20.37 47.10
C GLU A 166 4.74 21.86 47.33
N TYR A 167 5.03 22.39 48.51
CA TYR A 167 4.86 23.81 48.81
C TYR A 167 5.68 24.68 47.86
N PHE A 168 6.97 24.39 47.69
CA PHE A 168 7.84 25.13 46.78
C PHE A 168 7.46 24.93 45.32
N VAL A 169 7.02 23.72 44.94
CA VAL A 169 6.50 23.44 43.59
C VAL A 169 5.31 24.36 43.30
N GLN A 170 4.36 24.47 44.22
CA GLN A 170 3.17 25.30 44.05
C GLN A 170 3.53 26.80 44.01
N MET A 171 4.44 27.25 44.87
CA MET A 171 4.92 28.64 44.86
C MET A 171 5.53 29.05 43.50
N VAL A 172 6.41 28.22 42.94
CA VAL A 172 7.04 28.49 41.64
C VAL A 172 5.98 28.48 40.53
N LEU A 173 5.05 27.52 40.55
CA LEU A 173 3.95 27.45 39.59
C LEU A 173 3.06 28.70 39.63
N ASP A 174 2.68 29.16 40.80
CA ASP A 174 1.82 30.33 40.99
C ASP A 174 2.49 31.60 40.45
N LEU A 175 3.80 31.77 40.72
CA LEU A 175 4.57 32.91 40.20
C LEU A 175 4.66 32.85 38.66
N VAL A 176 5.02 31.69 38.10
CA VAL A 176 5.11 31.49 36.65
C VAL A 176 3.78 31.80 35.97
N ASN A 177 2.68 31.25 36.49
CA ASN A 177 1.33 31.45 35.96
C ASN A 177 0.89 32.92 36.07
N SER A 178 1.23 33.59 37.19
CA SER A 178 0.96 35.02 37.39
C SER A 178 1.65 35.88 36.32
N VAL A 179 2.93 35.60 36.02
CA VAL A 179 3.69 36.32 34.97
C VAL A 179 3.09 36.07 33.59
N ILE A 180 2.74 34.83 33.26
CA ILE A 180 2.11 34.47 31.99
C ILE A 180 0.79 35.24 31.82
N LYS A 181 -0.09 35.22 32.83
CA LYS A 181 -1.39 35.88 32.81
C LYS A 181 -1.27 37.41 32.72
N LYS A 182 -0.38 38.02 33.53
CA LYS A 182 -0.18 39.48 33.56
C LYS A 182 0.33 40.04 32.23
N ASN A 183 1.10 39.25 31.47
CA ASN A 183 1.71 39.69 30.21
C ASN A 183 1.03 39.10 28.97
N ASN A 184 -0.15 38.47 29.10
CA ASN A 184 -0.91 37.84 28.01
C ASN A 184 -0.09 36.82 27.18
N LEU A 185 0.75 36.02 27.83
CA LEU A 185 1.65 35.05 27.17
C LEU A 185 0.98 33.68 26.97
N ASN A 186 -0.25 33.69 26.46
CA ASN A 186 -1.17 32.55 26.46
C ASN A 186 -0.73 31.38 25.55
N GLU A 187 0.29 31.57 24.70
CA GLU A 187 0.80 30.48 23.85
C GLU A 187 1.91 29.65 24.50
N LEU A 188 2.40 30.07 25.67
CA LEU A 188 3.39 29.32 26.44
C LEU A 188 2.74 28.17 27.20
N THR A 189 3.52 27.12 27.45
CA THR A 189 3.09 25.94 28.19
C THR A 189 3.97 25.74 29.41
N VAL A 190 3.34 25.42 30.54
CA VAL A 190 4.02 25.12 31.80
C VAL A 190 3.89 23.64 32.09
N THR A 191 4.99 22.96 32.42
CA THR A 191 5.02 21.53 32.78
C THR A 191 5.89 21.31 34.01
N ARG A 192 5.59 20.26 34.80
CA ARG A 192 6.49 19.76 35.84
C ARG A 192 7.14 18.46 35.38
N GLY A 193 8.45 18.33 35.58
CA GLY A 193 9.20 17.10 35.36
C GLY A 193 10.16 16.84 36.51
N VAL A 194 11.02 15.84 36.34
CA VAL A 194 12.09 15.51 37.30
C VAL A 194 13.43 15.55 36.58
N TYR A 195 14.45 16.16 37.21
CA TYR A 195 15.82 16.19 36.72
C TYR A 195 16.80 15.99 37.87
N LYS A 196 17.61 14.92 37.80
CA LYS A 196 18.56 14.53 38.85
C LYS A 196 17.89 14.51 40.23
N GLU A 197 16.78 13.78 40.32
CA GLU A 197 15.93 13.64 41.53
C GLU A 197 15.17 14.90 41.95
N ASN A 198 15.46 16.09 41.39
CA ASN A 198 14.78 17.33 41.73
C ASN A 198 13.57 17.62 40.82
N ASN A 199 12.52 18.19 41.40
CA ASN A 199 11.37 18.72 40.66
C ASN A 199 11.82 19.89 39.78
N VAL A 200 11.34 19.93 38.54
CA VAL A 200 11.61 21.01 37.59
C VAL A 200 10.30 21.56 37.07
N ILE A 201 10.06 22.85 37.27
CA ILE A 201 9.02 23.57 36.54
C ILE A 201 9.63 24.12 35.26
N GLN A 202 8.99 23.85 34.13
CA GLN A 202 9.47 24.31 32.83
C GLN A 202 8.41 25.15 32.11
N VAL A 203 8.84 26.28 31.55
CA VAL A 203 8.07 27.10 30.62
C VAL A 203 8.64 26.93 29.23
N GLY A 204 7.82 26.44 28.31
CA GLY A 204 8.20 26.15 26.93
C GLY A 204 7.21 26.74 25.92
N THR A 205 7.53 26.56 24.64
CA THR A 205 6.71 27.03 23.50
C THR A 205 5.70 25.99 23.00
N THR A 206 5.79 24.77 23.51
CA THR A 206 4.87 23.66 23.18
C THR A 206 4.89 22.61 24.27
N ASN A 207 3.89 21.73 24.25
CA ASN A 207 3.86 20.52 25.06
C ASN A 207 3.99 19.27 24.17
N LYS A 208 4.23 18.13 24.82
CA LYS A 208 4.43 16.84 24.16
C LYS A 208 3.25 16.45 23.25
N ASN A 209 2.01 16.68 23.68
CA ASN A 209 0.83 16.36 22.86
C ASN A 209 0.81 17.11 21.51
N LYS A 210 0.93 18.45 21.55
CA LYS A 210 0.91 19.27 20.32
C LYS A 210 2.06 18.91 19.39
N ALA A 211 3.21 18.54 19.95
CA ALA A 211 4.37 18.12 19.17
C ALA A 211 4.16 16.77 18.50
N ILE A 212 3.55 15.80 19.19
CA ILE A 212 3.18 14.50 18.62
C ILE A 212 2.16 14.68 17.50
N GLU A 213 1.14 15.51 17.65
CA GLU A 213 0.17 15.77 16.58
C GLU A 213 0.83 16.35 15.32
N GLN A 214 1.86 17.18 15.48
CA GLN A 214 2.63 17.69 14.34
C GLN A 214 3.54 16.62 13.75
N ALA A 215 4.18 15.79 14.59
CA ALA A 215 4.96 14.66 14.13
C ALA A 215 4.10 13.64 13.36
N GLU A 216 2.90 13.31 13.84
CA GLU A 216 1.93 12.46 13.13
C GLU A 216 1.69 12.95 11.70
N ARG A 217 1.48 14.26 11.51
CA ARG A 217 1.27 14.88 10.18
C ARG A 217 2.51 14.86 9.29
N ILE A 218 3.68 15.07 9.87
CA ILE A 218 4.95 15.10 9.14
C ILE A 218 5.37 13.70 8.68
N ILE A 219 5.15 12.71 9.55
CA ILE A 219 5.36 11.28 9.25
C ILE A 219 4.25 10.79 8.30
N GLY A 220 3.03 11.34 8.43
CA GLY A 220 1.85 11.01 7.62
C GLY A 220 1.01 9.87 8.19
N VAL A 221 1.30 9.39 9.41
CA VAL A 221 0.49 8.34 10.05
C VAL A 221 -0.92 8.84 10.37
N PRO A 222 -1.95 7.99 10.30
CA PRO A 222 -3.32 8.38 10.66
C PRO A 222 -3.37 8.98 12.08
N LYS A 223 -4.16 10.04 12.25
CA LYS A 223 -4.33 10.71 13.55
C LYS A 223 -4.72 9.69 14.61
N ALA A 224 -4.16 9.77 15.81
CA ALA A 224 -4.49 8.85 16.90
C ALA A 224 -4.19 7.35 16.59
N SER A 225 -3.29 7.06 15.66
CA SER A 225 -2.73 5.72 15.45
C SER A 225 -1.30 5.57 16.00
N MET A 226 -0.77 6.60 16.66
CA MET A 226 0.53 6.52 17.33
C MET A 226 0.33 6.09 18.78
N MET A 227 0.89 4.93 19.15
CA MET A 227 0.93 4.48 20.55
C MET A 227 1.89 5.38 21.34
N ARG A 228 1.50 5.84 22.53
CA ARG A 228 2.29 6.80 23.33
C ARG A 228 2.62 6.19 24.68
N ILE A 229 3.91 6.11 25.00
CA ILE A 229 4.40 5.41 26.20
C ILE A 229 5.32 6.37 26.96
N GLY A 230 5.08 6.54 28.26
CA GLY A 230 5.87 7.39 29.16
C GLY A 230 5.73 6.94 30.60
N ASP A 231 6.49 7.53 31.52
CA ASP A 231 6.53 7.13 32.92
C ASP A 231 5.76 8.10 33.84
N CYS A 232 5.62 9.37 33.44
CA CYS A 232 5.13 10.45 34.31
C CYS A 232 3.71 10.92 33.92
N GLY A 233 2.72 10.03 34.06
CA GLY A 233 1.33 10.23 33.62
C GLY A 233 0.36 10.83 34.64
N ASP A 234 0.81 11.29 35.81
CA ASP A 234 -0.02 12.03 36.78
C ASP A 234 -0.35 13.45 36.30
N PHE A 235 -1.44 14.09 36.77
CA PHE A 235 -1.98 15.35 36.22
C PHE A 235 -1.00 16.51 35.99
N ILE A 236 0.09 16.52 36.75
CA ILE A 236 1.12 17.56 36.70
C ILE A 236 2.43 17.06 36.05
N GLY A 237 2.52 15.77 35.71
CA GLY A 237 3.66 15.17 35.02
C GLY A 237 3.88 15.70 33.60
N ASN A 238 5.12 15.65 33.13
CA ASN A 238 5.52 16.14 31.80
C ASN A 238 4.96 15.26 30.67
N ASP A 239 4.70 13.97 30.95
CA ASP A 239 4.11 13.04 29.99
C ASP A 239 2.59 13.06 29.99
N TYR A 240 1.96 13.55 31.05
CA TYR A 240 0.50 13.55 31.15
C TYR A 240 -0.18 14.12 29.92
N SER A 241 0.32 15.24 29.38
CA SER A 241 -0.27 15.81 28.17
C SER A 241 -0.28 14.84 26.97
N MET A 242 0.78 14.05 26.77
CA MET A 242 0.81 13.06 25.70
C MET A 242 0.04 11.78 26.02
N LEU A 243 0.01 11.37 27.30
CA LEU A 243 -0.60 10.13 27.77
C LEU A 243 -2.11 10.25 28.05
N ASN A 244 -2.62 11.47 28.21
CA ASN A 244 -4.03 11.76 28.49
C ASN A 244 -4.92 11.61 27.23
N CYS A 245 -4.80 10.46 26.56
CA CYS A 245 -5.63 10.03 25.44
C CYS A 245 -5.76 8.49 25.44
N GLU A 246 -6.64 7.96 24.59
CA GLU A 246 -6.92 6.52 24.46
C GLU A 246 -5.70 5.71 23.96
N GLN A 247 -4.72 6.37 23.34
CA GLN A 247 -3.48 5.75 22.85
C GLN A 247 -2.32 5.87 23.85
N GLY A 248 -2.57 6.44 25.04
CA GLY A 248 -1.57 6.74 26.05
C GLY A 248 -1.47 5.67 27.13
N TYR A 249 -0.27 5.15 27.33
CA TYR A 249 0.07 4.12 28.31
C TYR A 249 1.17 4.64 29.24
N SER A 250 0.94 4.54 30.55
CA SER A 250 1.95 4.87 31.54
C SER A 250 2.64 3.63 32.09
N VAL A 251 3.97 3.69 32.18
CA VAL A 251 4.80 2.64 32.77
C VAL A 251 5.15 2.91 34.24
N ASP A 252 4.68 4.01 34.83
CA ASP A 252 4.81 4.24 36.27
C ASP A 252 3.61 5.03 36.85
N LYS A 253 3.65 6.36 36.84
CA LYS A 253 2.61 7.20 37.43
C LYS A 253 1.43 7.37 36.48
N VAL A 254 0.21 7.22 36.98
CA VAL A 254 -1.03 7.31 36.17
C VAL A 254 -1.92 8.46 36.65
N SER A 255 -2.83 8.92 35.79
CA SER A 255 -3.81 9.96 36.13
C SER A 255 -5.02 9.44 36.92
N GLY A 256 -5.22 8.12 36.94
CA GLY A 256 -6.40 7.47 37.53
C GLY A 256 -7.66 7.53 36.65
N ALA A 257 -7.57 8.07 35.43
CA ALA A 257 -8.66 8.02 34.46
C ALA A 257 -8.92 6.59 33.96
N VAL A 258 -10.18 6.27 33.67
CA VAL A 258 -10.59 4.90 33.28
C VAL A 258 -10.47 4.64 31.77
N ASP A 259 -10.25 5.67 30.96
CA ASP A 259 -10.34 5.65 29.49
C ASP A 259 -9.08 6.19 28.79
N LYS A 260 -8.02 6.49 29.55
CA LYS A 260 -6.78 7.11 29.05
C LYS A 260 -5.66 7.02 30.08
N CYS A 261 -4.42 7.25 29.65
CA CYS A 261 -3.22 7.14 30.50
C CYS A 261 -3.21 5.79 31.24
N PHE A 262 -3.37 4.71 30.46
CA PHE A 262 -3.60 3.39 30.99
C PHE A 262 -2.37 2.84 31.73
N PRO A 263 -2.51 2.29 32.95
CA PRO A 263 -1.50 1.38 33.48
C PRO A 263 -1.43 0.12 32.62
N ILE A 264 -0.25 -0.50 32.56
CA ILE A 264 -0.01 -1.70 31.76
C ILE A 264 -0.25 -2.94 32.62
N PHE A 265 -1.25 -3.74 32.25
CA PHE A 265 -1.60 -4.97 32.95
C PHE A 265 -1.04 -6.19 32.22
N ASN A 266 -0.44 -7.11 32.97
CA ASN A 266 -0.10 -8.43 32.42
C ASN A 266 -1.35 -9.34 32.30
N ASP A 267 -1.17 -10.55 31.74
CA ASP A 267 -2.26 -11.53 31.54
C ASP A 267 -2.96 -11.93 32.85
N ASN A 268 -2.30 -11.75 34.01
CA ASN A 268 -2.85 -12.02 35.35
C ASN A 268 -3.52 -10.78 35.99
N GLY A 269 -3.61 -9.66 35.28
CA GLY A 269 -4.15 -8.40 35.79
C GLY A 269 -3.23 -7.63 36.75
N ILE A 270 -1.93 -7.97 36.78
CA ILE A 270 -0.93 -7.28 37.61
C ILE A 270 -0.33 -6.10 36.81
N ILE A 271 -0.20 -4.94 37.45
CA ILE A 271 0.42 -3.76 36.85
C ILE A 271 1.93 -3.96 36.74
N LEU A 272 2.45 -3.82 35.52
CA LEU A 272 3.87 -3.80 35.23
C LEU A 272 4.40 -2.36 35.26
N LYS A 273 5.71 -2.22 35.54
CA LYS A 273 6.39 -0.91 35.55
C LYS A 273 7.67 -0.85 34.72
N GLY A 274 8.07 0.37 34.36
CA GLY A 274 9.29 0.70 33.64
C GLY A 274 9.47 -0.10 32.34
N ILE A 275 10.73 -0.43 32.02
CA ILE A 275 11.09 -1.15 30.80
C ILE A 275 10.34 -2.49 30.62
N ASN A 276 10.06 -3.23 31.69
CA ASN A 276 9.33 -4.49 31.59
C ASN A 276 7.88 -4.28 31.12
N ALA A 277 7.25 -3.18 31.53
CA ALA A 277 5.93 -2.80 31.06
C ALA A 277 5.96 -2.40 29.58
N THR A 278 6.96 -1.60 29.17
CA THR A 278 7.16 -1.20 27.76
C THR A 278 7.30 -2.42 26.84
N LEU A 279 8.19 -3.35 27.18
CA LEU A 279 8.43 -4.57 26.39
C LEU A 279 7.16 -5.44 26.30
N TYR A 280 6.46 -5.61 27.42
CA TYR A 280 5.21 -6.36 27.46
C TYR A 280 4.14 -5.72 26.57
N LEU A 281 3.94 -4.41 26.70
CA LEU A 281 2.96 -3.66 25.91
C LEU A 281 3.22 -3.79 24.41
N ILE A 282 4.46 -3.58 23.97
CA ILE A 282 4.82 -3.70 22.55
C ILE A 282 4.60 -5.12 22.03
N SER A 283 4.85 -6.16 22.84
CA SER A 283 4.60 -7.55 22.44
C SER A 283 3.12 -7.92 22.31
N LYS A 284 2.22 -7.15 22.93
CA LYS A 284 0.76 -7.41 22.94
C LYS A 284 -0.01 -6.49 21.99
N ALA A 285 0.54 -5.31 21.69
CA ALA A 285 -0.10 -4.32 20.85
C ALA A 285 -0.10 -4.71 19.37
N LYS A 286 -1.17 -4.32 18.66
CA LYS A 286 -1.26 -4.50 17.20
C LYS A 286 -0.59 -3.34 16.46
N ILE A 287 0.72 -3.42 16.26
CA ILE A 287 1.53 -2.37 15.61
C ILE A 287 1.91 -2.81 14.20
N LEU A 288 1.38 -2.12 13.18
CA LEU A 288 1.48 -2.51 11.77
C LEU A 288 2.05 -1.39 10.89
N PRO A 289 2.79 -1.71 9.82
CA PRO A 289 3.25 -0.69 8.89
C PRO A 289 2.07 0.06 8.27
N THR A 290 2.26 1.35 8.02
CA THR A 290 1.29 2.20 7.33
C THR A 290 1.70 2.40 5.89
N ILE A 291 0.83 2.04 4.96
CA ILE A 291 0.96 2.33 3.52
C ILE A 291 0.02 3.44 3.12
N CYS A 292 -1.09 3.63 3.84
CA CYS A 292 -2.06 4.69 3.60
C CYS A 292 -1.83 5.83 4.59
N LEU A 293 -1.35 6.97 4.08
CA LEU A 293 -1.10 8.20 4.81
C LEU A 293 -2.34 9.12 4.78
N GLU A 294 -3.19 9.03 5.80
CA GLU A 294 -4.44 9.80 5.90
C GLU A 294 -4.26 11.25 6.43
N SER A 295 -3.08 11.59 6.98
CA SER A 295 -2.85 12.87 7.68
C SER A 295 -1.79 13.78 7.06
N SER A 296 -1.25 13.39 5.90
CA SER A 296 -0.12 14.06 5.29
C SER A 296 -0.46 15.47 4.78
N VAL A 297 0.58 16.30 4.57
CA VAL A 297 0.42 17.66 4.03
C VAL A 297 0.70 17.66 2.53
N LYS A 298 -0.32 17.96 1.72
CA LYS A 298 -0.29 17.86 0.26
C LYS A 298 0.93 18.51 -0.39
N ASP A 299 1.21 19.79 -0.09
CA ASP A 299 2.32 20.50 -0.74
C ASP A 299 3.70 19.89 -0.44
N VAL A 300 3.88 19.38 0.78
CA VAL A 300 5.11 18.70 1.19
C VAL A 300 5.19 17.33 0.52
N TYR A 301 4.08 16.59 0.50
CA TYR A 301 3.96 15.30 -0.15
C TYR A 301 4.29 15.41 -1.65
N THR A 302 3.69 16.35 -2.37
CA THR A 302 3.88 16.52 -3.83
C THR A 302 5.35 16.65 -4.21
N LYS A 303 6.10 17.52 -3.50
CA LYS A 303 7.51 17.75 -3.81
C LYS A 303 8.37 16.51 -3.56
N LYS A 304 8.08 15.76 -2.49
CA LYS A 304 8.83 14.54 -2.16
C LYS A 304 8.45 13.38 -3.08
N TYR A 305 7.17 13.22 -3.37
CA TYR A 305 6.66 12.19 -4.27
C TYR A 305 7.18 12.37 -5.70
N ALA A 306 7.23 13.61 -6.22
CA ALA A 306 7.81 13.89 -7.54
C ALA A 306 9.28 13.46 -7.67
N LYS A 307 10.05 13.54 -6.57
CA LYS A 307 11.43 13.02 -6.55
C LYS A 307 11.46 11.50 -6.63
N VAL A 308 10.57 10.82 -5.91
CA VAL A 308 10.44 9.36 -5.98
C VAL A 308 10.01 8.90 -7.38
N GLU A 309 9.05 9.58 -7.99
CA GLU A 309 8.64 9.30 -9.38
C GLU A 309 9.80 9.46 -10.37
N TYR A 310 10.62 10.51 -10.22
CA TYR A 310 11.85 10.68 -10.97
C TYR A 310 12.81 9.49 -10.78
N ASP A 311 13.00 9.04 -9.54
CA ASP A 311 13.85 7.88 -9.23
C ASP A 311 13.30 6.58 -9.84
N ILE A 312 11.98 6.38 -9.88
CA ILE A 312 11.34 5.25 -10.57
C ILE A 312 11.64 5.32 -12.07
N PHE A 313 11.39 6.48 -12.69
CA PHE A 313 11.56 6.68 -14.13
C PHE A 313 13.00 6.42 -14.58
N HIS A 314 13.99 6.90 -13.82
CA HIS A 314 15.39 6.66 -14.13
C HIS A 314 15.87 5.25 -13.77
N GLY A 315 15.38 4.71 -12.65
CA GLY A 315 15.77 3.40 -12.14
C GLY A 315 15.28 2.23 -12.99
N LYS A 316 14.08 2.33 -13.59
CA LYS A 316 13.49 1.22 -14.36
C LYS A 316 14.30 0.83 -15.59
N ASN A 317 15.00 1.77 -16.21
CA ASN A 317 15.69 1.54 -17.48
C ASN A 317 16.72 0.42 -17.42
N LYS A 318 17.52 0.37 -16.35
CA LYS A 318 18.55 -0.68 -16.17
C LYS A 318 17.93 -2.08 -16.18
N TYR A 319 16.77 -2.22 -15.53
CA TYR A 319 16.09 -3.50 -15.44
C TYR A 319 15.39 -3.85 -16.76
N LEU A 320 14.67 -2.90 -17.36
CA LEU A 320 13.97 -3.08 -18.63
C LEU A 320 14.96 -3.43 -19.76
N SER A 321 16.14 -2.80 -19.83
CA SER A 321 17.13 -3.09 -20.86
C SER A 321 17.51 -4.57 -20.96
N LYS A 322 17.67 -5.26 -19.81
CA LYS A 322 18.00 -6.70 -19.77
C LYS A 322 16.92 -7.55 -20.44
N TYR A 323 15.65 -7.28 -20.17
CA TYR A 323 14.55 -8.09 -20.71
C TYR A 323 14.13 -7.64 -22.11
N ASN A 324 14.27 -6.35 -22.43
CA ASN A 324 14.13 -5.86 -23.79
C ASN A 324 15.17 -6.50 -24.71
N GLN A 325 16.40 -6.70 -24.24
CA GLN A 325 17.42 -7.44 -25.00
C GLN A 325 16.97 -8.88 -25.30
N LYS A 326 16.41 -9.59 -24.32
CA LYS A 326 15.87 -10.95 -24.54
C LYS A 326 14.77 -10.98 -25.60
N ILE A 327 13.84 -10.01 -25.54
CA ILE A 327 12.78 -9.88 -26.55
C ILE A 327 13.39 -9.59 -27.92
N ASN A 328 14.32 -8.64 -28.00
CA ASN A 328 15.02 -8.31 -29.24
C ASN A 328 15.72 -9.52 -29.85
N GLU A 329 16.37 -10.36 -29.04
CA GLU A 329 17.02 -11.59 -29.50
C GLU A 329 16.01 -12.66 -29.95
N ASN A 330 14.86 -12.77 -29.27
CA ASN A 330 13.85 -13.80 -29.56
C ASN A 330 12.94 -13.46 -30.75
N PHE A 331 12.76 -12.17 -31.06
CA PHE A 331 11.85 -11.67 -32.11
C PHE A 331 12.52 -10.82 -33.19
N GLU A 332 13.84 -10.66 -33.13
CA GLU A 332 14.61 -9.83 -34.07
C GLU A 332 14.12 -8.36 -34.13
N THR A 333 13.74 -7.82 -32.97
CA THR A 333 13.21 -6.46 -32.80
C THR A 333 14.24 -5.50 -32.18
N ILE A 334 13.89 -4.21 -32.05
CA ILE A 334 14.82 -3.18 -31.55
C ILE A 334 14.31 -2.53 -30.25
N TYR A 335 12.99 -2.34 -30.10
CA TYR A 335 12.37 -1.63 -28.99
C TYR A 335 11.82 -2.55 -27.88
N GLY A 336 12.27 -3.80 -27.84
CA GLY A 336 11.97 -4.75 -26.77
C GLY A 336 10.49 -5.08 -26.66
N ILE A 337 9.96 -5.09 -25.42
CA ILE A 337 8.56 -5.46 -25.15
C ILE A 337 7.55 -4.63 -25.97
N ASN A 338 7.89 -3.37 -26.28
CA ASN A 338 7.01 -2.45 -26.98
C ASN A 338 6.87 -2.76 -28.49
N ASP A 339 7.69 -3.64 -29.06
CA ASP A 339 7.51 -4.12 -30.44
C ASP A 339 6.53 -5.31 -30.51
N ILE A 340 6.28 -5.98 -29.39
CA ILE A 340 5.41 -7.15 -29.30
C ILE A 340 4.06 -6.81 -28.67
N PHE A 341 4.08 -6.05 -27.58
CA PHE A 341 2.89 -5.65 -26.83
C PHE A 341 2.61 -4.17 -27.03
N ASP A 342 1.36 -3.83 -27.30
CA ASP A 342 0.89 -2.46 -27.33
C ASP A 342 0.92 -1.85 -25.92
N CYS A 343 1.62 -0.74 -25.72
CA CYS A 343 1.82 -0.14 -24.40
C CYS A 343 0.52 0.32 -23.72
N ASN A 344 -0.52 0.62 -24.50
CA ASN A 344 -1.78 1.11 -23.98
C ASN A 344 -2.75 -0.07 -23.73
N SER A 345 -3.04 -0.87 -24.75
CA SER A 345 -4.01 -1.96 -24.59
C SER A 345 -3.42 -3.21 -23.93
N GLY A 346 -2.10 -3.39 -23.96
CA GLY A 346 -1.41 -4.63 -23.58
C GLY A 346 -1.59 -5.78 -24.58
N SER A 347 -2.32 -5.55 -25.68
CA SER A 347 -2.51 -6.53 -26.76
C SER A 347 -1.19 -6.89 -27.41
N VAL A 348 -1.02 -8.16 -27.78
CA VAL A 348 -0.03 -8.52 -28.80
C VAL A 348 -0.40 -7.79 -30.08
N LYS A 349 0.57 -7.11 -30.68
CA LYS A 349 0.39 -6.31 -31.90
C LYS A 349 1.23 -6.85 -33.05
N ILE A 350 0.66 -6.73 -34.25
CA ILE A 350 1.35 -6.98 -35.51
C ILE A 350 1.25 -5.68 -36.33
N PRO A 351 2.36 -4.97 -36.57
CA PRO A 351 2.39 -3.85 -37.50
C PRO A 351 1.74 -4.21 -38.83
N MET A 352 1.01 -3.27 -39.45
CA MET A 352 0.26 -3.56 -40.68
C MET A 352 1.15 -4.11 -41.81
N TYR A 353 2.39 -3.65 -41.93
CA TYR A 353 3.32 -4.19 -42.94
C TYR A 353 3.72 -5.65 -42.64
N GLU A 354 3.95 -6.00 -41.37
CA GLU A 354 4.23 -7.39 -40.98
C GLU A 354 3.02 -8.27 -41.24
N TRP A 355 1.81 -7.77 -40.97
CA TRP A 355 0.57 -8.49 -41.24
C TRP A 355 0.46 -8.88 -42.73
N GLU A 356 0.77 -7.96 -43.65
CA GLU A 356 0.77 -8.25 -45.09
C GLU A 356 1.87 -9.23 -45.51
N MET A 357 3.00 -9.28 -44.78
CA MET A 357 4.10 -10.22 -45.04
C MET A 357 3.81 -11.65 -44.58
N ILE A 358 2.91 -11.85 -43.62
CA ILE A 358 2.53 -13.19 -43.17
C ILE A 358 1.81 -13.92 -44.31
N ASP A 359 2.23 -15.15 -44.59
CA ASP A 359 1.62 -16.02 -45.60
C ASP A 359 0.09 -16.09 -45.43
N SER A 360 -0.66 -15.87 -46.51
CA SER A 360 -2.13 -15.95 -46.50
C SER A 360 -2.64 -17.35 -46.17
N THR A 361 -1.81 -18.38 -46.32
CA THR A 361 -2.08 -19.77 -45.94
C THR A 361 -1.80 -20.06 -44.46
N ASN A 362 -1.23 -19.12 -43.70
CA ASN A 362 -1.00 -19.29 -42.27
C ASN A 362 -2.34 -19.49 -41.53
N PRO A 363 -2.60 -20.67 -40.92
CA PRO A 363 -3.92 -20.96 -40.38
C PRO A 363 -4.35 -20.03 -39.25
N LEU A 364 -3.42 -19.57 -38.41
CA LEU A 364 -3.75 -18.66 -37.31
C LEU A 364 -4.04 -17.25 -37.82
N LYS A 365 -3.34 -16.78 -38.86
CA LYS A 365 -3.68 -15.51 -39.52
C LYS A 365 -5.11 -15.56 -40.07
N MET A 366 -5.50 -16.66 -40.72
CA MET A 366 -6.86 -16.83 -41.23
C MET A 366 -7.91 -16.74 -40.11
N VAL A 367 -7.64 -17.35 -38.96
CA VAL A 367 -8.51 -17.21 -37.77
C VAL A 367 -8.61 -15.74 -37.37
N PHE A 368 -7.51 -15.04 -37.11
CA PHE A 368 -7.55 -13.63 -36.69
C PHE A 368 -8.12 -12.67 -37.76
N ALA A 369 -8.05 -13.04 -39.04
CA ALA A 369 -8.65 -12.30 -40.14
C ALA A 369 -10.17 -12.51 -40.27
N THR A 370 -10.77 -13.41 -39.48
CA THR A 370 -12.21 -13.68 -39.51
C THR A 370 -13.00 -12.42 -39.16
N GLY A 371 -14.01 -12.11 -39.97
CA GLY A 371 -14.79 -10.89 -39.81
C GLY A 371 -15.82 -10.67 -40.91
N THR A 372 -16.26 -9.42 -41.04
CA THR A 372 -17.06 -8.93 -42.17
C THR A 372 -16.19 -8.06 -43.08
N GLU A 373 -16.75 -7.56 -44.19
CA GLU A 373 -16.06 -6.56 -45.03
C GLU A 373 -15.59 -5.32 -44.26
N LYS A 374 -16.24 -5.00 -43.13
CA LYS A 374 -15.99 -3.77 -42.37
C LYS A 374 -15.35 -3.98 -41.00
N SER A 375 -15.32 -5.21 -40.50
CA SER A 375 -14.97 -5.52 -39.11
C SER A 375 -14.17 -6.81 -38.98
N LEU A 376 -13.34 -6.90 -37.95
CA LEU A 376 -12.69 -8.14 -37.52
C LEU A 376 -13.33 -8.63 -36.23
N PHE A 377 -13.52 -9.93 -36.09
CA PHE A 377 -14.16 -10.53 -34.91
C PHE A 377 -13.18 -10.79 -33.77
N TYR A 378 -11.98 -11.27 -34.10
CA TYR A 378 -10.97 -11.74 -33.13
C TYR A 378 -9.73 -10.83 -33.03
N ALA A 379 -9.70 -9.76 -33.82
CA ALA A 379 -8.67 -8.74 -33.79
C ALA A 379 -9.31 -7.34 -33.91
N LEU A 380 -8.53 -6.30 -33.61
CA LEU A 380 -8.88 -4.90 -33.88
C LEU A 380 -7.76 -4.23 -34.67
N ARG A 381 -8.06 -3.11 -35.30
CA ARG A 381 -7.05 -2.24 -35.91
C ARG A 381 -6.91 -0.97 -35.07
N ASP A 382 -5.68 -0.58 -34.78
CA ASP A 382 -5.38 0.82 -34.49
C ASP A 382 -4.88 1.52 -35.76
N ASP A 383 -4.17 2.64 -35.62
CA ASP A 383 -3.71 3.41 -36.79
C ASP A 383 -2.49 2.79 -37.49
N PHE A 384 -1.80 1.84 -36.84
CA PHE A 384 -0.55 1.28 -37.37
C PHE A 384 -0.44 -0.25 -37.25
N ASN A 385 -1.31 -0.89 -36.47
CA ASN A 385 -1.19 -2.29 -36.09
C ASN A 385 -2.54 -3.02 -36.11
N TYR A 386 -2.46 -4.32 -36.33
CA TYR A 386 -3.45 -5.28 -35.89
C TYR A 386 -3.19 -5.62 -34.41
N LEU A 387 -4.19 -5.43 -33.58
CA LEU A 387 -4.22 -5.86 -32.18
C LEU A 387 -4.92 -7.21 -32.13
N LEU A 388 -4.26 -8.26 -31.65
CA LEU A 388 -4.79 -9.63 -31.61
C LEU A 388 -5.81 -9.86 -30.48
N ARG A 389 -6.70 -8.89 -30.28
CA ARG A 389 -7.82 -8.90 -29.32
C ARG A 389 -9.03 -8.33 -30.04
N GLY A 390 -10.16 -9.04 -30.06
CA GLY A 390 -11.32 -8.69 -30.86
C GLY A 390 -12.58 -8.28 -30.09
N SER A 391 -13.58 -7.78 -30.81
CA SER A 391 -14.90 -7.39 -30.30
C SER A 391 -15.83 -8.57 -30.00
N LYS A 392 -15.57 -9.77 -30.53
CA LYS A 392 -16.35 -10.98 -30.21
C LYS A 392 -15.78 -11.82 -29.09
N THR A 393 -14.48 -11.68 -28.80
CA THR A 393 -13.78 -12.44 -27.76
C THR A 393 -13.37 -11.53 -26.60
N TYR A 394 -12.20 -10.90 -26.72
CA TYR A 394 -11.51 -10.21 -25.64
C TYR A 394 -12.27 -8.98 -25.12
N TYR A 395 -12.70 -8.10 -26.02
CA TYR A 395 -13.36 -6.84 -25.69
C TYR A 395 -14.88 -6.90 -25.85
N TYR A 396 -15.44 -8.12 -25.86
CA TYR A 396 -16.87 -8.34 -26.09
C TYR A 396 -17.76 -7.52 -25.15
N PHE A 397 -17.47 -7.52 -23.85
CA PHE A 397 -18.30 -6.81 -22.88
C PHE A 397 -18.19 -5.28 -23.03
N LEU A 398 -17.02 -4.72 -23.39
CA LEU A 398 -16.92 -3.30 -23.74
C LEU A 398 -17.78 -2.96 -24.97
N ALA A 399 -17.75 -3.81 -25.99
CA ALA A 399 -18.48 -3.61 -27.24
C ALA A 399 -20.00 -3.83 -27.11
N ASN A 400 -20.45 -4.67 -26.18
CA ASN A 400 -21.81 -5.22 -26.23
C ASN A 400 -22.63 -5.10 -24.94
N ARG A 401 -22.05 -4.72 -23.80
CA ARG A 401 -22.85 -4.47 -22.58
C ARG A 401 -23.74 -3.25 -22.78
N GLN A 402 -24.89 -3.24 -22.13
CA GLN A 402 -25.88 -2.19 -22.29
C GLN A 402 -25.50 -0.96 -21.46
N SER A 403 -25.67 0.24 -22.03
CA SER A 403 -25.40 1.51 -21.38
C SER A 403 -26.68 2.36 -21.37
N VAL A 404 -27.24 2.58 -20.18
CA VAL A 404 -28.49 3.34 -19.96
C VAL A 404 -28.23 4.42 -18.93
N ASP A 405 -28.48 5.68 -19.27
CA ASP A 405 -28.27 6.85 -18.40
C ASP A 405 -26.88 6.92 -17.75
N GLY A 406 -25.85 6.50 -18.50
CA GLY A 406 -24.46 6.48 -18.03
C GLY A 406 -24.13 5.35 -17.04
N LYS A 407 -25.04 4.38 -16.85
CA LYS A 407 -24.79 3.13 -16.13
C LYS A 407 -24.69 1.98 -17.12
N ASP A 408 -23.57 1.28 -17.05
CA ASP A 408 -23.34 0.08 -17.83
C ASP A 408 -23.78 -1.16 -17.05
N PHE A 409 -24.47 -2.08 -17.70
CA PHE A 409 -24.85 -3.36 -17.11
C PHE A 409 -24.64 -4.52 -18.10
N THR A 410 -24.30 -5.69 -17.56
CA THR A 410 -24.02 -6.91 -18.33
C THR A 410 -25.19 -7.85 -18.13
N SER A 411 -25.94 -8.11 -19.19
CA SER A 411 -27.09 -9.01 -19.14
C SER A 411 -26.66 -10.47 -19.22
N LYS A 412 -27.58 -11.36 -18.85
CA LYS A 412 -27.46 -12.79 -19.08
C LYS A 412 -27.16 -13.13 -20.55
N ASP A 413 -27.86 -12.49 -21.48
CA ASP A 413 -27.67 -12.75 -22.92
C ASP A 413 -26.29 -12.31 -23.38
N ASN A 414 -25.73 -11.24 -22.80
CA ASN A 414 -24.34 -10.87 -23.06
C ASN A 414 -23.37 -11.98 -22.63
N VAL A 415 -23.56 -12.56 -21.44
CA VAL A 415 -22.69 -13.65 -20.97
C VAL A 415 -22.80 -14.89 -21.86
N LYS A 416 -24.03 -15.24 -22.27
CA LYS A 416 -24.27 -16.37 -23.18
C LYS A 416 -23.59 -16.17 -24.54
N GLU A 417 -23.80 -15.02 -25.17
CA GLU A 417 -23.14 -14.67 -26.44
C GLU A 417 -21.60 -14.68 -26.29
N TRP A 418 -21.06 -14.24 -25.15
CA TRP A 418 -19.62 -14.31 -24.87
C TRP A 418 -19.10 -15.76 -24.85
N TYR A 419 -19.80 -16.68 -24.16
CA TYR A 419 -19.43 -18.10 -24.18
C TYR A 419 -19.47 -18.67 -25.60
N GLU A 420 -20.55 -18.42 -26.34
CA GLU A 420 -20.73 -18.91 -27.71
C GLU A 420 -19.60 -18.43 -28.64
N ASN A 421 -19.30 -17.12 -28.61
CA ASN A 421 -18.23 -16.55 -29.43
C ASN A 421 -16.84 -17.12 -29.09
N ASN A 422 -16.53 -17.32 -27.81
CA ASN A 422 -15.22 -17.87 -27.41
C ASN A 422 -15.12 -19.38 -27.72
N ILE A 423 -16.21 -20.14 -27.61
CA ILE A 423 -16.22 -21.55 -28.03
C ILE A 423 -16.01 -21.66 -29.54
N GLU A 424 -16.66 -20.80 -30.33
CA GLU A 424 -16.46 -20.74 -31.79
C GLU A 424 -15.01 -20.38 -32.15
N PHE A 425 -14.45 -19.36 -31.50
CA PHE A 425 -13.04 -18.99 -31.65
C PHE A 425 -12.11 -20.17 -31.33
N LEU A 426 -12.27 -20.80 -30.17
CA LEU A 426 -11.41 -21.91 -29.74
C LEU A 426 -11.55 -23.14 -30.65
N ASN A 427 -12.74 -23.47 -31.15
CA ASN A 427 -12.92 -24.53 -32.14
C ASN A 427 -12.17 -24.21 -33.44
N SER A 428 -12.31 -22.98 -33.95
CA SER A 428 -11.62 -22.52 -35.16
C SER A 428 -10.10 -22.58 -35.00
N VAL A 429 -9.58 -22.26 -33.80
CA VAL A 429 -8.17 -22.40 -33.46
C VAL A 429 -7.74 -23.87 -33.42
N VAL A 430 -8.52 -24.76 -32.81
CA VAL A 430 -8.21 -26.20 -32.78
C VAL A 430 -8.08 -26.74 -34.21
N ASP A 431 -9.01 -26.36 -35.09
CA ASP A 431 -8.98 -26.74 -36.50
C ASP A 431 -7.74 -26.17 -37.21
N ALA A 432 -7.41 -24.90 -36.97
CA ALA A 432 -6.21 -24.26 -37.50
C ALA A 432 -4.92 -24.97 -37.04
N LEU A 433 -4.82 -25.34 -35.76
CA LEU A 433 -3.65 -26.03 -35.19
C LEU A 433 -3.57 -27.51 -35.61
N ASN A 434 -4.63 -28.09 -36.18
CA ASN A 434 -4.60 -29.43 -36.77
C ASN A 434 -4.00 -29.44 -38.19
N ILE A 435 -3.95 -28.27 -38.85
CA ILE A 435 -3.28 -28.12 -40.13
C ILE A 435 -1.77 -28.17 -39.86
N GLY A 436 -1.06 -29.07 -40.54
CA GLY A 436 0.40 -29.23 -40.40
C GLY A 436 1.16 -28.03 -40.95
N TYR A 437 1.24 -26.96 -40.16
CA TYR A 437 1.94 -25.71 -40.47
C TYR A 437 3.13 -25.52 -39.53
N ASP A 438 4.24 -25.00 -40.05
CA ASP A 438 5.41 -24.68 -39.23
C ASP A 438 5.26 -23.30 -38.60
N TYR A 439 5.07 -23.26 -37.28
CA TYR A 439 4.95 -22.03 -36.50
C TYR A 439 6.29 -21.56 -35.91
N SER A 440 7.42 -22.03 -36.44
CA SER A 440 8.75 -21.71 -35.92
C SER A 440 9.21 -20.27 -36.20
N ASP A 441 8.64 -19.62 -37.21
CA ASP A 441 8.99 -18.25 -37.59
C ASP A 441 8.47 -17.20 -36.58
N ILE A 442 9.08 -16.00 -36.63
CA ILE A 442 8.81 -14.92 -35.69
C ILE A 442 7.37 -14.43 -35.75
N MET A 443 6.79 -14.32 -36.95
CA MET A 443 5.43 -13.81 -37.11
C MET A 443 4.40 -14.81 -36.62
N SER A 444 4.61 -16.10 -36.89
CA SER A 444 3.83 -17.19 -36.29
C SER A 444 3.90 -17.20 -34.77
N LYS A 445 5.07 -16.93 -34.17
CA LYS A 445 5.18 -16.80 -32.71
C LYS A 445 4.34 -15.64 -32.17
N LYS A 446 4.27 -14.49 -32.85
CA LYS A 446 3.39 -13.38 -32.46
C LYS A 446 1.91 -13.77 -32.52
N LEU A 447 1.49 -14.50 -33.56
CA LEU A 447 0.12 -15.04 -33.66
C LEU A 447 -0.21 -16.00 -32.52
N VAL A 448 0.73 -16.89 -32.15
CA VAL A 448 0.60 -17.81 -31.02
C VAL A 448 0.52 -17.05 -29.69
N LEU A 449 1.32 -16.00 -29.49
CA LEU A 449 1.20 -15.13 -28.32
C LEU A 449 -0.18 -14.47 -28.25
N GLY A 450 -0.71 -13.98 -29.37
CA GLY A 450 -2.06 -13.41 -29.43
C GLY A 450 -3.14 -14.43 -29.05
N LEU A 451 -2.99 -15.68 -29.47
CA LEU A 451 -3.87 -16.77 -29.06
C LEU A 451 -3.79 -17.02 -27.54
N LEU A 452 -2.58 -17.18 -27.00
CA LEU A 452 -2.37 -17.41 -25.56
C LEU A 452 -2.92 -16.25 -24.72
N ASP A 453 -2.79 -15.01 -25.19
CA ASP A 453 -3.33 -13.82 -24.52
C ASP A 453 -4.88 -13.83 -24.48
N ASN A 454 -5.55 -14.29 -25.55
CA ASN A 454 -7.01 -14.50 -25.51
C ASN A 454 -7.40 -15.59 -24.49
N ILE A 455 -6.66 -16.69 -24.44
CA ILE A 455 -6.88 -17.77 -23.45
C ILE A 455 -6.69 -17.26 -22.02
N ARG A 456 -5.59 -16.53 -21.77
CA ARG A 456 -5.31 -15.86 -20.50
C ARG A 456 -6.52 -15.04 -20.04
N ASN A 457 -7.10 -14.23 -20.92
CA ASN A 457 -8.28 -13.43 -20.57
C ASN A 457 -9.53 -14.27 -20.26
N ILE A 458 -9.80 -15.31 -21.05
CA ILE A 458 -10.93 -16.23 -20.79
C ILE A 458 -10.79 -16.82 -19.39
N VAL A 459 -9.62 -17.38 -19.07
CA VAL A 459 -9.38 -18.04 -17.78
C VAL A 459 -9.50 -17.05 -16.62
N LEU A 460 -8.95 -15.84 -16.76
CA LEU A 460 -9.02 -14.81 -15.72
C LEU A 460 -10.46 -14.32 -15.46
N LEU A 461 -11.27 -14.19 -16.53
CA LEU A 461 -12.69 -13.87 -16.39
C LEU A 461 -13.45 -15.00 -15.68
N LEU A 462 -13.19 -16.26 -16.02
CA LEU A 462 -13.82 -17.41 -15.36
C LEU A 462 -13.42 -17.50 -13.87
N ILE A 463 -12.14 -17.28 -13.54
CA ILE A 463 -11.68 -17.24 -12.13
C ILE A 463 -12.42 -16.12 -11.38
N ASN A 464 -12.47 -14.90 -11.94
CA ASN A 464 -13.19 -13.79 -11.31
C ASN A 464 -14.69 -14.09 -11.17
N HIS A 465 -15.32 -14.69 -12.18
CA HIS A 465 -16.72 -15.11 -12.10
C HIS A 465 -16.92 -16.08 -10.93
N LYS A 466 -16.13 -17.14 -10.80
CA LYS A 466 -16.25 -18.11 -9.69
C LYS A 466 -16.04 -17.45 -8.33
N LEU A 467 -15.06 -16.55 -8.20
CA LEU A 467 -14.79 -15.83 -6.94
C LEU A 467 -15.95 -14.92 -6.54
N VAL A 468 -16.56 -14.24 -7.51
CA VAL A 468 -17.64 -13.28 -7.23
C VAL A 468 -18.98 -13.98 -7.08
N SER A 469 -19.31 -14.96 -7.91
CA SER A 469 -20.62 -15.62 -7.90
C SER A 469 -20.79 -16.58 -6.72
N VAL A 470 -19.74 -17.32 -6.35
CA VAL A 470 -19.80 -18.30 -5.25
C VAL A 470 -19.61 -17.63 -3.89
N TYR A 471 -18.71 -16.64 -3.80
CA TYR A 471 -18.28 -16.05 -2.52
C TYR A 471 -18.60 -14.56 -2.43
N ASN A 472 -19.71 -14.09 -3.02
CA ASN A 472 -20.05 -12.66 -3.07
C ASN A 472 -20.05 -12.00 -1.68
N GLU A 473 -20.66 -12.67 -0.71
CA GLU A 473 -20.90 -12.19 0.65
C GLU A 473 -19.69 -12.36 1.57
N ASP A 474 -18.77 -13.26 1.25
CA ASP A 474 -17.69 -13.65 2.15
C ASP A 474 -16.41 -12.84 1.91
N ASN A 475 -15.60 -12.67 2.98
CA ASN A 475 -14.17 -12.44 2.81
C ASN A 475 -13.50 -13.81 2.68
N ILE A 476 -12.89 -14.07 1.54
CA ILE A 476 -12.32 -15.38 1.23
C ILE A 476 -10.84 -15.25 0.90
N LEU A 477 -10.05 -16.12 1.51
CA LEU A 477 -8.67 -16.41 1.12
C LEU A 477 -8.63 -17.82 0.56
N ILE A 478 -8.44 -17.94 -0.76
CA ILE A 478 -8.48 -19.21 -1.46
C ILE A 478 -7.12 -19.56 -2.04
N ASN A 479 -6.66 -20.79 -1.80
CA ASN A 479 -5.50 -21.35 -2.45
C ASN A 479 -5.90 -22.00 -3.79
N ILE A 480 -5.62 -21.32 -4.91
CA ILE A 480 -6.09 -21.74 -6.23
C ILE A 480 -5.32 -22.93 -6.80
N ASN A 481 -4.13 -23.24 -6.25
CA ASN A 481 -3.38 -24.43 -6.65
C ASN A 481 -3.74 -25.68 -5.81
N SER A 482 -4.64 -25.55 -4.82
CA SER A 482 -5.18 -26.69 -4.06
C SER A 482 -6.27 -27.42 -4.84
N ASN A 483 -6.33 -28.75 -4.71
CA ASN A 483 -7.38 -29.58 -5.31
C ASN A 483 -8.72 -29.56 -4.52
N GLU A 484 -8.80 -28.88 -3.38
CA GLU A 484 -10.05 -28.77 -2.60
C GLU A 484 -11.16 -28.04 -3.38
N ASN A 485 -10.79 -27.06 -4.20
CA ASN A 485 -11.70 -26.42 -5.16
C ASN A 485 -11.28 -26.81 -6.59
N ASN A 486 -11.75 -27.98 -7.04
CA ASN A 486 -11.39 -28.55 -8.34
C ASN A 486 -11.70 -27.61 -9.52
N ASP A 487 -12.80 -26.85 -9.48
CA ASP A 487 -13.18 -25.96 -10.57
C ASP A 487 -12.17 -24.82 -10.74
N ILE A 488 -11.81 -24.13 -9.65
CA ILE A 488 -10.80 -23.06 -9.68
C ILE A 488 -9.40 -23.65 -9.94
N ASN A 489 -9.10 -24.84 -9.42
CA ASN A 489 -7.81 -25.50 -9.65
C ASN A 489 -7.57 -25.86 -11.12
N ASN A 490 -8.61 -26.31 -11.83
CA ASN A 490 -8.52 -26.61 -13.25
C ASN A 490 -8.25 -25.34 -14.08
N LEU A 491 -8.90 -24.23 -13.73
CA LEU A 491 -8.62 -22.91 -14.31
C LEU A 491 -7.18 -22.47 -14.01
N TYR A 492 -6.73 -22.61 -12.76
CA TYR A 492 -5.34 -22.32 -12.38
C TYR A 492 -4.33 -23.12 -13.19
N LYS A 493 -4.53 -24.43 -13.37
CA LYS A 493 -3.63 -25.28 -14.17
C LYS A 493 -3.52 -24.78 -15.62
N ASN A 494 -4.66 -24.41 -16.22
CA ASN A 494 -4.67 -23.88 -17.58
C ASN A 494 -3.98 -22.49 -17.66
N LEU A 495 -4.25 -21.61 -16.69
CA LEU A 495 -3.58 -20.31 -16.60
C LEU A 495 -2.06 -20.48 -16.42
N TYR A 496 -1.63 -21.33 -15.50
CA TYR A 496 -0.21 -21.60 -15.25
C TYR A 496 0.52 -22.06 -16.52
N LEU A 497 -0.05 -22.98 -17.29
CA LEU A 497 0.54 -23.44 -18.54
C LEU A 497 0.55 -22.34 -19.61
N THR A 498 -0.50 -21.53 -19.69
CA THR A 498 -0.59 -20.38 -20.60
C THR A 498 0.51 -19.36 -20.29
N GLU A 499 0.61 -18.93 -19.03
CA GLU A 499 1.61 -17.98 -18.53
C GLU A 499 3.04 -18.53 -18.70
N LEU A 500 3.25 -19.84 -18.46
CA LEU A 500 4.53 -20.50 -18.68
C LEU A 500 4.94 -20.47 -20.15
N LEU A 501 4.03 -20.80 -21.08
CA LEU A 501 4.31 -20.73 -22.51
C LEU A 501 4.61 -19.30 -22.97
N MET A 502 3.80 -18.32 -22.54
CA MET A 502 4.04 -16.91 -22.85
C MET A 502 5.42 -16.46 -22.31
N ALA A 503 5.78 -16.83 -21.07
CA ALA A 503 7.06 -16.50 -20.47
C ALA A 503 8.24 -17.12 -21.22
N LYS A 504 8.13 -18.38 -21.65
CA LYS A 504 9.18 -19.05 -22.43
C LYS A 504 9.36 -18.42 -23.81
N ILE A 505 8.27 -18.20 -24.54
CA ILE A 505 8.29 -17.55 -25.85
C ILE A 505 8.92 -16.16 -25.76
N CYS A 506 8.58 -15.38 -24.72
CA CYS A 506 9.08 -14.03 -24.54
C CYS A 506 10.52 -13.95 -24.01
N PHE A 507 10.86 -14.74 -22.99
CA PHE A 507 12.03 -14.46 -22.14
C PHE A 507 13.04 -15.62 -22.01
N GLU A 508 12.76 -16.80 -22.57
CA GLU A 508 13.72 -17.90 -22.67
C GLU A 508 14.50 -17.81 -23.99
N ASN A 509 15.82 -17.80 -23.91
CA ASN A 509 16.66 -17.57 -25.08
C ASN A 509 16.54 -18.75 -26.06
N LYS A 510 16.23 -18.45 -27.34
CA LYS A 510 16.09 -19.45 -28.42
C LYS A 510 15.06 -20.53 -28.11
N PHE A 511 13.98 -20.17 -27.41
CA PHE A 511 12.89 -21.09 -27.13
C PHE A 511 12.32 -21.69 -28.43
N LYS A 512 12.29 -23.02 -28.50
CA LYS A 512 11.69 -23.76 -29.61
C LYS A 512 10.23 -24.03 -29.27
N LEU A 513 9.34 -23.34 -29.95
CA LEU A 513 7.90 -23.52 -29.78
C LEU A 513 7.49 -24.92 -30.21
N ASN A 514 6.85 -25.65 -29.30
CA ASN A 514 6.15 -26.88 -29.61
C ASN A 514 4.65 -26.60 -29.71
N ILE A 515 4.10 -26.70 -30.92
CA ILE A 515 2.70 -26.39 -31.17
C ILE A 515 1.73 -27.35 -30.44
N CYS A 516 2.17 -28.57 -30.13
CA CYS A 516 1.38 -29.51 -29.35
C CYS A 516 1.08 -28.99 -27.94
N ASP A 517 2.02 -28.26 -27.33
CA ASP A 517 1.81 -27.68 -25.99
C ASP A 517 0.74 -26.59 -26.04
N VAL A 518 0.75 -25.75 -27.08
CA VAL A 518 -0.28 -24.73 -27.33
C VAL A 518 -1.63 -25.39 -27.56
N LYS A 519 -1.69 -26.42 -28.40
CA LYS A 519 -2.90 -27.17 -28.70
C LYS A 519 -3.52 -27.80 -27.45
N ASN A 520 -2.71 -28.36 -26.57
CA ASN A 520 -3.18 -28.94 -25.30
C ASN A 520 -3.84 -27.88 -24.40
N VAL A 521 -3.26 -26.69 -24.31
CA VAL A 521 -3.84 -25.56 -23.57
C VAL A 521 -5.18 -25.14 -24.17
N VAL A 522 -5.25 -25.00 -25.50
CA VAL A 522 -6.48 -24.64 -26.23
C VAL A 522 -7.59 -25.66 -26.03
N ILE A 523 -7.30 -26.95 -26.19
CA ILE A 523 -8.29 -28.03 -26.00
C ILE A 523 -8.81 -28.02 -24.57
N SER A 524 -7.89 -27.94 -23.59
CA SER A 524 -8.25 -27.90 -22.17
C SER A 524 -9.20 -26.74 -21.83
N ILE A 525 -8.91 -25.52 -22.29
CA ILE A 525 -9.81 -24.38 -22.00
C ILE A 525 -11.12 -24.46 -22.79
N ASN A 526 -11.12 -25.01 -23.99
CA ASN A 526 -12.33 -25.20 -24.79
C ASN A 526 -13.30 -26.19 -24.13
N GLU A 527 -12.80 -27.29 -23.56
CA GLU A 527 -13.60 -28.23 -22.77
C GLU A 527 -14.18 -27.58 -21.52
N ILE A 528 -13.37 -26.80 -20.79
CA ILE A 528 -13.84 -26.03 -19.63
C ILE A 528 -14.94 -25.05 -20.04
N MET A 529 -14.74 -24.28 -21.12
CA MET A 529 -15.72 -23.32 -21.62
C MET A 529 -17.05 -23.97 -22.02
N LYS A 530 -17.01 -25.11 -22.71
CA LYS A 530 -18.21 -25.88 -23.07
C LYS A 530 -18.96 -26.37 -21.83
N LYS A 531 -18.24 -26.88 -20.82
CA LYS A 531 -18.81 -27.33 -19.55
C LYS A 531 -19.44 -26.16 -18.78
N GLU A 532 -18.72 -25.05 -18.64
CA GLU A 532 -19.19 -23.85 -17.95
C GLU A 532 -20.43 -23.26 -18.63
N ASN A 533 -20.42 -23.12 -19.96
CA ASN A 533 -21.58 -22.64 -20.73
C ASN A 533 -22.81 -23.53 -20.53
N PHE A 534 -22.63 -24.86 -20.53
CA PHE A 534 -23.73 -25.80 -20.29
C PHE A 534 -24.29 -25.70 -18.87
N ASN A 535 -23.42 -25.51 -17.87
CA ASN A 535 -23.79 -25.41 -16.46
C ASN A 535 -24.25 -24.02 -16.04
N PHE A 536 -24.08 -23.01 -16.89
CA PHE A 536 -24.35 -21.62 -16.53
C PHE A 536 -25.85 -21.42 -16.25
N ALA A 537 -26.18 -21.31 -14.96
CA ALA A 537 -27.55 -21.13 -14.52
C ALA A 537 -28.02 -19.69 -14.75
N PHE A 538 -29.24 -19.57 -15.26
CA PHE A 538 -29.79 -18.30 -15.73
C PHE A 538 -30.50 -17.52 -14.61
N GLY A 539 -29.76 -16.63 -13.95
CA GLY A 539 -30.31 -15.60 -13.04
C GLY A 539 -30.62 -14.28 -13.73
N ASN A 540 -31.58 -13.51 -13.19
CA ASN A 540 -31.88 -12.14 -13.61
C ASN A 540 -31.20 -11.13 -12.68
N HIS A 541 -29.90 -10.89 -12.90
CA HIS A 541 -29.14 -9.84 -12.22
C HIS A 541 -28.07 -9.25 -13.15
N ASP A 542 -27.36 -8.21 -12.67
CA ASP A 542 -26.25 -7.59 -13.40
C ASP A 542 -24.94 -8.36 -13.18
N TYR A 543 -24.41 -8.91 -14.26
CA TYR A 543 -23.20 -9.75 -14.27
C TYR A 543 -21.90 -8.95 -14.35
N SER A 544 -21.93 -7.62 -14.36
CA SER A 544 -20.76 -6.76 -14.65
C SER A 544 -19.58 -6.93 -13.68
N LYS A 545 -19.85 -7.35 -12.43
CA LYS A 545 -18.77 -7.62 -11.45
C LYS A 545 -18.08 -8.95 -11.70
N GLU A 546 -18.81 -9.93 -12.23
CA GLU A 546 -18.37 -11.30 -12.48
C GLU A 546 -17.65 -11.40 -13.82
N TYR A 547 -18.19 -10.74 -14.85
CA TYR A 547 -17.65 -10.67 -16.20
C TYR A 547 -17.28 -9.22 -16.51
N ARG A 548 -16.03 -8.87 -16.22
CA ARG A 548 -15.57 -7.50 -16.39
C ARG A 548 -15.40 -7.15 -17.86
N ALA A 549 -15.75 -5.91 -18.17
CA ALA A 549 -15.54 -5.37 -19.50
C ALA A 549 -14.06 -5.12 -19.82
N TYR A 550 -13.26 -4.80 -18.81
CA TYR A 550 -11.88 -4.34 -18.96
C TYR A 550 -11.10 -4.53 -17.66
N ARG A 551 -9.78 -4.67 -17.79
CA ARG A 551 -8.81 -4.77 -16.68
C ARG A 551 -7.72 -3.71 -16.89
N GLU A 552 -7.36 -2.96 -15.84
CA GLU A 552 -6.42 -1.84 -15.95
C GLU A 552 -4.98 -2.30 -16.25
N ILE A 553 -4.49 -3.33 -15.54
CA ILE A 553 -3.33 -4.11 -15.98
C ILE A 553 -3.80 -5.23 -16.87
N ASP A 554 -3.48 -5.09 -18.14
CA ASP A 554 -3.75 -6.14 -19.10
C ASP A 554 -2.62 -6.33 -20.11
N ASN A 555 -1.39 -6.18 -19.63
CA ASN A 555 -0.16 -6.41 -20.37
C ASN A 555 0.68 -7.49 -19.68
N PHE A 556 0.78 -8.67 -20.29
CA PHE A 556 1.53 -9.80 -19.77
C PHE A 556 3.00 -9.44 -19.47
N ALA A 557 3.67 -8.72 -20.38
CA ALA A 557 5.08 -8.38 -20.21
C ALA A 557 5.32 -7.45 -19.03
N GLU A 558 4.43 -6.46 -18.81
CA GLU A 558 4.51 -5.57 -17.65
C GLU A 558 4.38 -6.38 -16.35
N ASN A 559 3.35 -7.23 -16.27
CA ASN A 559 3.09 -8.08 -15.10
C ASN A 559 4.27 -9.02 -14.81
N TYR A 560 4.80 -9.70 -15.84
CA TYR A 560 5.96 -10.57 -15.71
C TYR A 560 7.17 -9.81 -15.17
N LEU A 561 7.49 -8.65 -15.74
CA LEU A 561 8.66 -7.88 -15.33
C LEU A 561 8.53 -7.37 -13.90
N THR A 562 7.36 -6.86 -13.52
CA THR A 562 7.07 -6.41 -12.14
C THR A 562 7.31 -7.52 -11.12
N VAL A 563 6.76 -8.71 -11.38
CA VAL A 563 6.92 -9.86 -10.47
C VAL A 563 8.38 -10.31 -10.45
N LYS A 564 9.04 -10.30 -11.61
CA LYS A 564 10.44 -10.70 -11.73
C LYS A 564 11.38 -9.77 -10.96
N ILE A 565 11.09 -8.47 -10.88
CA ILE A 565 11.88 -7.49 -10.09
C ILE A 565 11.90 -7.91 -8.62
N ASP A 566 10.75 -8.30 -8.07
CA ASP A 566 10.64 -8.72 -6.68
C ASP A 566 11.33 -10.07 -6.45
N ALA A 567 11.07 -11.04 -7.33
CA ALA A 567 11.68 -12.36 -7.27
C ALA A 567 13.22 -12.31 -7.36
N ASP A 568 13.78 -11.42 -8.19
CA ASP A 568 15.24 -11.26 -8.34
C ASP A 568 15.89 -10.59 -7.10
N LYS A 569 15.12 -9.81 -6.31
CA LYS A 569 15.59 -9.18 -5.06
C LYS A 569 15.57 -10.15 -3.87
N LYS A 570 14.63 -11.10 -3.86
CA LYS A 570 14.51 -12.07 -2.76
C LYS A 570 15.55 -13.17 -2.90
N HIS A 571 16.62 -13.06 -2.11
CA HIS A 571 17.70 -14.06 -2.03
C HIS A 571 17.46 -15.16 -0.96
N ASN A 572 16.32 -15.18 -0.28
CA ASN A 572 16.08 -16.06 0.87
C ASN A 572 15.33 -17.35 0.51
N ASN A 573 15.86 -18.48 0.99
CA ASN A 573 15.25 -19.82 0.95
C ASN A 573 14.03 -19.98 1.90
N GLN A 574 13.42 -18.89 2.37
CA GLN A 574 12.27 -18.98 3.26
C GLN A 574 11.00 -19.29 2.46
N SER A 575 10.19 -20.23 2.95
CA SER A 575 8.88 -20.53 2.37
C SER A 575 7.94 -19.36 2.59
N PHE A 576 7.41 -18.80 1.50
CA PHE A 576 6.37 -17.77 1.51
C PHE A 576 5.27 -18.11 0.51
N GLY A 577 4.07 -17.64 0.80
CA GLY A 577 2.93 -17.65 -0.12
C GLY A 577 2.84 -16.33 -0.88
N VAL A 578 2.13 -16.35 -2.00
CA VAL A 578 1.84 -15.12 -2.76
C VAL A 578 0.34 -14.97 -2.91
N CYS A 579 -0.17 -13.77 -2.70
CA CYS A 579 -1.61 -13.52 -2.67
C CYS A 579 -1.99 -12.34 -3.56
N GLY A 580 -2.77 -12.63 -4.59
CA GLY A 580 -3.37 -11.62 -5.46
C GLY A 580 -4.61 -11.04 -4.84
N MET A 581 -4.71 -9.72 -4.76
CA MET A 581 -5.98 -9.10 -4.46
C MET A 581 -6.94 -9.37 -5.60
N CYS A 582 -8.16 -9.82 -5.26
CA CYS A 582 -9.24 -9.82 -6.22
C CYS A 582 -9.40 -8.41 -6.77
N TYR A 583 -9.86 -8.32 -8.01
CA TYR A 583 -9.84 -7.11 -8.83
C TYR A 583 -8.60 -6.90 -9.69
N GLY A 584 -7.47 -6.50 -9.13
CA GLY A 584 -6.26 -6.19 -9.90
C GLY A 584 -5.28 -7.36 -10.01
N GLY A 585 -5.06 -8.07 -8.90
CA GLY A 585 -3.93 -9.00 -8.75
C GLY A 585 -4.17 -10.48 -9.10
N ILE A 586 -5.25 -10.86 -9.79
CA ILE A 586 -5.64 -12.29 -9.95
C ILE A 586 -4.54 -13.13 -10.65
N GLU A 587 -3.90 -12.59 -11.68
CA GLU A 587 -2.89 -13.33 -12.46
C GLU A 587 -1.49 -13.33 -11.83
N LEU A 588 -1.19 -12.32 -11.00
CA LEU A 588 0.17 -12.08 -10.51
C LEU A 588 0.72 -13.24 -9.67
N PRO A 589 -0.05 -13.91 -8.78
CA PRO A 589 0.37 -15.13 -8.09
C PRO A 589 0.85 -16.23 -9.03
N VAL A 590 0.16 -16.41 -10.15
CA VAL A 590 0.44 -17.47 -11.12
C VAL A 590 1.71 -17.15 -11.89
N ILE A 591 1.89 -15.90 -12.32
CA ILE A 591 3.14 -15.41 -12.91
C ILE A 591 4.31 -15.57 -11.93
N TYR A 592 4.10 -15.31 -10.64
CA TYR A 592 5.13 -15.53 -9.62
C TYR A 592 5.53 -17.00 -9.54
N LYS A 593 4.56 -17.94 -9.58
CA LYS A 593 4.84 -19.39 -9.63
C LYS A 593 5.59 -19.83 -10.89
N VAL A 594 5.33 -19.19 -12.03
CA VAL A 594 6.06 -19.42 -13.28
C VAL A 594 7.52 -18.98 -13.14
N ILE A 595 7.77 -17.85 -12.47
CA ILE A 595 9.12 -17.31 -12.24
C ILE A 595 9.87 -18.07 -11.15
N ASN A 596 9.18 -18.48 -10.09
CA ASN A 596 9.72 -19.18 -8.93
C ASN A 596 8.88 -20.42 -8.61
N HIS A 597 9.37 -21.57 -9.05
CA HIS A 597 8.69 -22.85 -8.85
C HIS A 597 8.60 -23.32 -7.40
N ASN A 598 9.33 -22.70 -6.46
CA ASN A 598 9.33 -23.10 -5.05
C ASN A 598 8.14 -22.57 -4.26
N ILE A 599 7.34 -21.65 -4.82
CA ILE A 599 6.19 -21.07 -4.12
C ILE A 599 5.10 -22.14 -3.95
N GLU A 600 4.74 -22.46 -2.71
CA GLU A 600 3.75 -23.50 -2.42
C GLU A 600 2.32 -22.97 -2.46
N ASP A 601 2.06 -21.80 -1.89
CA ASP A 601 0.71 -21.25 -1.78
C ASP A 601 0.46 -20.15 -2.81
N ILE A 602 -0.52 -20.40 -3.69
CA ILE A 602 -0.96 -19.45 -4.72
C ILE A 602 -2.34 -18.97 -4.32
N LEU A 603 -2.40 -17.82 -3.67
CA LEU A 603 -3.59 -17.36 -2.98
C LEU A 603 -4.29 -16.24 -3.75
N LEU A 604 -5.61 -16.17 -3.61
CA LEU A 604 -6.41 -15.00 -3.97
C LEU A 604 -7.20 -14.54 -2.76
N PHE A 605 -7.22 -13.23 -2.52
CA PHE A 605 -7.97 -12.64 -1.43
C PHE A 605 -9.08 -11.73 -1.95
N LYS A 606 -10.32 -12.00 -1.53
CA LYS A 606 -11.50 -11.21 -1.86
C LYS A 606 -12.11 -10.70 -0.57
N PHE A 607 -12.46 -9.41 -0.55
CA PHE A 607 -13.31 -8.85 0.49
C PHE A 607 -14.79 -9.14 0.22
N SER A 608 -15.59 -9.25 1.28
CA SER A 608 -17.05 -9.27 1.25
C SER A 608 -17.61 -8.00 0.59
N LYS A 609 -18.88 -8.04 0.16
CA LYS A 609 -19.54 -6.87 -0.43
C LYS A 609 -19.53 -5.64 0.49
N ASN A 610 -19.52 -5.84 1.81
CA ASN A 610 -19.57 -4.81 2.84
C ASN A 610 -18.28 -3.97 2.89
N ILE A 611 -17.15 -4.56 2.54
CA ILE A 611 -15.84 -3.88 2.48
C ILE A 611 -15.47 -3.56 1.02
N SER A 612 -15.89 -4.39 0.07
CA SER A 612 -15.54 -4.26 -1.35
C SER A 612 -16.11 -2.99 -1.98
N GLY A 613 -15.48 -2.57 -3.08
CA GLY A 613 -15.84 -1.37 -3.83
C GLY A 613 -15.06 -0.14 -3.37
N TYR A 614 -14.60 0.65 -4.34
CA TYR A 614 -13.71 1.77 -4.08
C TYR A 614 -14.30 2.76 -3.05
N LYS A 615 -15.57 3.16 -3.21
CA LYS A 615 -16.24 4.08 -2.27
C LYS A 615 -16.35 3.52 -0.86
N ASN A 616 -16.75 2.26 -0.70
CA ASN A 616 -16.91 1.63 0.62
C ASN A 616 -15.58 1.54 1.35
N LYS A 617 -14.51 1.11 0.66
CA LYS A 617 -13.15 1.06 1.23
C LYS A 617 -12.71 2.41 1.78
N GLN A 618 -12.99 3.52 1.09
CA GLN A 618 -12.63 4.86 1.57
C GLN A 618 -13.38 5.29 2.83
N LEU A 619 -14.55 4.72 3.11
CA LEU A 619 -15.32 5.01 4.33
C LEU A 619 -14.87 4.21 5.56
N VAL A 620 -14.08 3.15 5.38
CA VAL A 620 -13.59 2.33 6.49
C VAL A 620 -12.51 3.08 7.26
N ASP A 621 -12.66 3.14 8.59
CA ASP A 621 -11.63 3.64 9.51
C ASP A 621 -10.59 2.55 9.74
N LEU A 622 -9.39 2.76 9.19
CA LEU A 622 -8.29 1.79 9.25
C LEU A 622 -7.84 1.43 10.67
N ARG A 623 -8.03 2.32 11.64
CA ARG A 623 -7.57 2.14 13.04
C ARG A 623 -8.45 1.17 13.82
N LYS A 624 -9.75 1.18 13.50
CA LYS A 624 -10.80 0.38 14.15
C LYS A 624 -11.21 -0.84 13.32
N PHE A 625 -10.64 -0.97 12.13
CA PHE A 625 -10.91 -2.09 11.26
C PHE A 625 -10.34 -3.38 11.85
N ASN A 626 -11.23 -4.34 12.04
CA ASN A 626 -10.92 -5.72 12.40
C ASN A 626 -11.80 -6.60 11.52
N ILE A 627 -11.19 -7.49 10.73
CA ILE A 627 -11.92 -8.34 9.78
C ILE A 627 -12.93 -9.26 10.48
N ASN A 628 -12.70 -9.61 11.75
CA ASN A 628 -13.62 -10.45 12.54
C ASN A 628 -14.94 -9.73 12.85
N ASN A 629 -14.99 -8.41 12.76
CA ASN A 629 -16.25 -7.65 12.82
C ASN A 629 -17.05 -7.71 11.50
N TYR A 630 -16.48 -8.35 10.48
CA TYR A 630 -17.05 -8.54 9.15
C TYR A 630 -17.01 -10.03 8.78
N ASP A 631 -17.37 -10.92 9.71
CA ASP A 631 -17.43 -12.37 9.53
C ASP A 631 -16.07 -13.10 9.38
N GLY A 632 -14.96 -12.40 9.56
CA GLY A 632 -13.61 -12.98 9.50
C GLY A 632 -13.19 -13.36 8.08
N ILE A 633 -12.12 -14.16 7.95
CA ILE A 633 -11.64 -14.71 6.67
C ILE A 633 -11.99 -16.19 6.59
N THR A 634 -12.74 -16.57 5.57
CA THR A 634 -12.94 -17.97 5.21
C THR A 634 -11.74 -18.45 4.38
N ARG A 635 -10.98 -19.43 4.90
CA ARG A 635 -9.87 -20.07 4.18
C ARG A 635 -10.35 -21.28 3.39
N ILE A 636 -9.96 -21.37 2.12
CA ILE A 636 -10.25 -22.52 1.25
C ILE A 636 -8.96 -23.07 0.66
N GLY A 637 -8.77 -24.38 0.76
CA GLY A 637 -7.50 -25.02 0.43
C GLY A 637 -6.53 -25.01 1.62
N ASN A 638 -5.70 -26.04 1.72
CA ASN A 638 -4.56 -26.03 2.63
C ASN A 638 -3.62 -24.84 2.33
N ILE A 639 -3.41 -23.96 3.32
CA ILE A 639 -2.48 -22.82 3.26
C ILE A 639 -1.37 -23.09 4.27
N LYS A 640 -0.14 -23.29 3.79
CA LYS A 640 0.99 -23.70 4.64
C LYS A 640 1.84 -22.52 5.11
N SER A 641 1.88 -21.46 4.32
CA SER A 641 2.75 -20.31 4.52
C SER A 641 2.14 -19.34 5.52
N SER A 642 2.93 -18.93 6.51
CA SER A 642 2.57 -17.86 7.44
C SER A 642 2.99 -16.48 6.95
N ASN A 643 3.97 -16.40 6.04
CA ASN A 643 4.45 -15.16 5.42
C ASN A 643 3.91 -15.07 3.99
N ILE A 644 3.28 -13.94 3.67
CA ILE A 644 2.62 -13.72 2.39
C ILE A 644 3.16 -12.45 1.71
N VAL A 645 3.39 -12.54 0.40
CA VAL A 645 3.58 -11.37 -0.48
C VAL A 645 2.24 -10.98 -1.08
N LEU A 646 1.79 -9.75 -0.82
CA LEU A 646 0.56 -9.22 -1.40
C LEU A 646 0.82 -8.64 -2.80
N LEU A 647 -0.06 -8.95 -3.75
CA LEU A 647 0.07 -8.56 -5.16
C LEU A 647 -1.18 -7.78 -5.62
N ASP A 648 -0.98 -6.64 -6.29
CA ASP A 648 -2.08 -5.87 -6.88
C ASP A 648 -1.68 -5.10 -8.14
N ASP A 649 -2.68 -4.55 -8.82
CA ASP A 649 -2.49 -3.73 -10.03
C ASP A 649 -1.87 -2.37 -9.76
N ASN A 650 -2.45 -1.64 -8.80
CA ASN A 650 -2.13 -0.27 -8.49
C ASN A 650 -2.21 -0.03 -6.97
N ILE A 651 -1.43 0.95 -6.50
CA ILE A 651 -1.38 1.28 -5.07
C ILE A 651 -1.97 2.66 -4.76
N LEU A 652 -2.68 3.30 -5.70
CA LEU A 652 -3.10 4.72 -5.67
C LEU A 652 -3.16 5.39 -4.29
N THR A 653 -4.10 4.97 -3.42
CA THR A 653 -4.28 5.52 -2.06
C THR A 653 -3.59 4.69 -0.96
N GLY A 654 -3.12 3.48 -1.27
CA GLY A 654 -2.62 2.50 -0.31
C GLY A 654 -3.71 1.82 0.52
N LYS A 655 -4.97 2.27 0.45
CA LYS A 655 -6.03 1.84 1.38
C LYS A 655 -6.43 0.37 1.22
N THR A 656 -6.53 -0.13 -0.02
CA THR A 656 -6.81 -1.57 -0.26
C THR A 656 -5.72 -2.44 0.35
N MET A 657 -4.45 -2.09 0.13
CA MET A 657 -3.30 -2.82 0.70
C MET A 657 -3.29 -2.77 2.22
N GLN A 658 -3.58 -1.60 2.81
CA GLN A 658 -3.65 -1.47 4.26
C GLN A 658 -4.75 -2.33 4.87
N LEU A 659 -5.94 -2.37 4.25
CA LEU A 659 -7.02 -3.25 4.70
C LEU A 659 -6.60 -4.73 4.60
N ALA A 660 -5.92 -5.12 3.53
CA ALA A 660 -5.43 -6.49 3.37
C ALA A 660 -4.39 -6.86 4.45
N ILE A 661 -3.43 -5.98 4.74
CA ILE A 661 -2.46 -6.14 5.84
C ILE A 661 -3.18 -6.32 7.18
N ASN A 662 -4.15 -5.45 7.47
CA ASN A 662 -4.89 -5.50 8.72
C ASN A 662 -5.66 -6.82 8.84
N SER A 663 -6.35 -7.25 7.77
CA SER A 663 -7.09 -8.51 7.73
C SER A 663 -6.19 -9.72 7.92
N PHE A 664 -5.05 -9.77 7.24
CA PHE A 664 -4.13 -10.90 7.31
C PHE A 664 -3.54 -11.02 8.70
N TYR A 665 -3.17 -9.89 9.30
CA TYR A 665 -2.74 -9.88 10.69
C TYR A 665 -3.82 -10.41 11.65
N ASP A 666 -5.08 -9.98 11.50
CA ASP A 666 -6.18 -10.45 12.34
C ASP A 666 -6.48 -11.96 12.15
N ASP A 667 -6.13 -12.51 10.99
CA ASP A 667 -6.21 -13.93 10.65
C ASP A 667 -4.91 -14.71 10.98
N GLY A 668 -3.92 -14.06 11.61
CA GLY A 668 -2.65 -14.69 12.02
C GLY A 668 -1.63 -14.92 10.91
N LEU A 669 -1.78 -14.24 9.77
CA LEU A 669 -0.81 -14.22 8.67
C LEU A 669 0.04 -12.95 8.73
N ASN A 670 1.30 -13.08 8.33
CA ASN A 670 2.22 -11.96 8.20
C ASN A 670 2.34 -11.52 6.74
N VAL A 671 2.39 -10.21 6.51
CA VAL A 671 2.67 -9.65 5.19
C VAL A 671 4.13 -9.24 5.15
N GLU A 672 4.92 -9.96 4.35
CA GLU A 672 6.36 -9.72 4.25
C GLU A 672 6.66 -8.46 3.44
N ASN A 673 5.96 -8.30 2.31
CA ASN A 673 6.05 -7.15 1.43
C ASN A 673 4.84 -7.13 0.47
N ILE A 674 4.75 -6.06 -0.31
CA ILE A 674 3.78 -5.89 -1.39
C ILE A 674 4.53 -5.72 -2.72
N ASN A 675 4.01 -6.31 -3.77
CA ASN A 675 4.47 -6.10 -5.13
C ASN A 675 3.31 -5.58 -5.99
N VAL A 676 3.50 -4.41 -6.60
CA VAL A 676 2.48 -3.72 -7.41
C VAL A 676 3.02 -3.42 -8.79
N VAL A 677 2.20 -3.60 -9.82
CA VAL A 677 2.61 -3.34 -11.20
C VAL A 677 2.77 -1.84 -11.45
N ARG A 678 1.76 -1.07 -11.09
CA ARG A 678 1.68 0.34 -11.44
C ARG A 678 1.72 1.28 -10.23
N TYR A 679 2.56 2.31 -10.35
CA TYR A 679 2.60 3.41 -9.39
C TYR A 679 1.72 4.57 -9.88
N PRO A 680 1.08 5.31 -8.96
CA PRO A 680 0.33 6.51 -9.33
C PRO A 680 1.30 7.65 -9.68
N ASP A 681 1.04 8.38 -10.75
CA ASP A 681 1.85 9.57 -11.09
C ASP A 681 1.43 10.78 -10.25
N VAL A 682 2.28 11.83 -10.25
CA VAL A 682 2.01 13.15 -9.64
C VAL A 682 0.66 13.73 -10.06
N ASN A 683 0.16 13.39 -11.25
CA ASN A 683 -1.16 13.82 -11.75
C ASN A 683 -2.34 13.34 -10.89
N ARG A 684 -2.16 12.31 -10.04
CA ARG A 684 -3.20 11.75 -9.17
C ARG A 684 -3.11 12.13 -7.70
N ILE A 685 -2.22 13.05 -7.34
CA ILE A 685 -2.11 13.55 -5.98
C ILE A 685 -3.42 14.21 -5.52
N ASN A 686 -4.16 14.89 -6.39
CA ASN A 686 -5.43 15.50 -5.99
C ASN A 686 -6.41 14.44 -5.44
N GLN A 687 -6.49 13.27 -6.08
CA GLN A 687 -7.37 12.16 -5.68
C GLN A 687 -6.91 11.49 -4.38
N MET A 688 -5.60 11.36 -4.16
CA MET A 688 -5.06 10.85 -2.89
C MET A 688 -5.47 11.70 -1.68
N PHE A 689 -5.67 13.00 -1.88
CA PHE A 689 -6.02 13.97 -0.84
C PHE A 689 -7.52 14.34 -0.82
N MET A 690 -8.37 13.58 -1.52
CA MET A 690 -9.82 13.72 -1.41
C MET A 690 -10.30 13.34 0.01
N LYS A 691 -11.48 13.83 0.40
CA LYS A 691 -12.06 13.54 1.72
C LYS A 691 -12.14 12.03 1.97
N ASN A 692 -11.70 11.59 3.16
CA ASN A 692 -11.63 10.19 3.62
C ASN A 692 -10.66 9.28 2.82
N HIS A 693 -9.88 9.84 1.90
CA HIS A 693 -8.82 9.13 1.21
C HIS A 693 -7.50 9.24 2.00
N GLY A 694 -6.47 8.56 1.49
CA GLY A 694 -5.09 8.74 1.93
C GLY A 694 -4.14 8.70 0.74
N ALA A 695 -2.91 9.13 0.99
CA ALA A 695 -1.82 9.05 0.04
C ALA A 695 -0.95 7.83 0.32
N VAL A 696 -0.37 7.21 -0.71
CA VAL A 696 0.53 6.07 -0.50
C VAL A 696 1.84 6.51 0.21
N ASP A 697 2.35 5.72 1.15
CA ASP A 697 3.67 5.98 1.77
C ASP A 697 4.79 5.63 0.79
N TYR A 698 5.24 6.63 0.03
CA TYR A 698 6.37 6.50 -0.89
C TYR A 698 7.70 6.16 -0.18
N ASN A 699 7.81 6.34 1.14
CA ASN A 699 9.02 5.94 1.87
C ASN A 699 9.10 4.41 2.06
N LEU A 700 8.07 3.66 1.67
CA LEU A 700 8.10 2.19 1.62
C LEU A 700 8.47 1.66 0.23
N PHE A 701 8.55 2.53 -0.78
CA PHE A 701 8.85 2.11 -2.15
C PHE A 701 10.24 1.51 -2.26
N PHE A 702 10.40 0.59 -3.20
CA PHE A 702 11.63 -0.16 -3.52
C PHE A 702 12.07 -1.19 -2.47
N GLU A 703 11.64 -1.07 -1.22
CA GLU A 703 11.91 -2.04 -0.15
C GLU A 703 10.69 -2.90 0.18
N TYR A 704 9.64 -2.30 0.74
CA TYR A 704 8.46 -2.99 1.21
C TYR A 704 7.34 -2.99 0.16
N VAL A 705 7.26 -1.94 -0.66
CA VAL A 705 6.45 -1.90 -1.87
C VAL A 705 7.37 -1.98 -3.09
N THR A 706 7.33 -3.11 -3.79
CA THR A 706 8.22 -3.41 -4.92
C THR A 706 7.42 -3.47 -6.23
N GLY A 707 8.10 -3.72 -7.35
CA GLY A 707 7.45 -3.95 -8.64
C GLY A 707 7.18 -2.71 -9.48
N LEU A 708 6.92 -1.58 -8.82
CA LEU A 708 6.61 -0.22 -9.32
C LEU A 708 7.42 0.21 -10.56
N CYS A 709 7.10 -0.34 -11.74
CA CYS A 709 7.89 -0.18 -12.96
C CYS A 709 7.12 0.64 -14.01
N PHE A 710 5.79 0.52 -14.00
CA PHE A 710 4.90 1.11 -14.98
C PHE A 710 3.99 2.15 -14.33
N GLN A 711 3.55 3.12 -15.11
CA GLN A 711 2.68 4.19 -14.65
C GLN A 711 1.23 3.74 -14.71
N SER A 712 0.41 4.17 -13.76
CA SER A 712 -1.04 4.04 -13.90
C SER A 712 -1.52 4.88 -15.09
N PRO A 713 -2.34 4.34 -16.01
CA PRO A 713 -2.73 4.99 -17.27
C PRO A 713 -3.87 6.00 -17.04
N TYR A 714 -3.79 6.77 -15.97
CA TYR A 714 -4.87 7.63 -15.54
C TYR A 714 -4.72 9.02 -16.16
N SER A 715 -5.83 9.59 -16.64
CA SER A 715 -5.89 10.96 -17.17
C SER A 715 -5.49 12.03 -16.14
N TRP A 716 -5.21 13.25 -16.57
CA TRP A 716 -5.00 14.38 -15.66
C TRP A 716 -6.34 15.04 -15.33
N VAL A 717 -6.60 15.33 -14.05
CA VAL A 717 -7.85 15.96 -13.60
C VAL A 717 -7.64 17.44 -13.32
N ASP A 718 -8.52 18.27 -13.89
CA ASP A 718 -8.51 19.71 -13.74
C ASP A 718 -8.61 20.15 -12.26
N PHE A 719 -7.82 21.15 -11.88
CA PHE A 719 -7.71 21.62 -10.48
C PHE A 719 -9.03 22.13 -9.87
N GLN A 720 -10.03 22.46 -10.68
CA GLN A 720 -11.29 23.02 -10.21
C GLN A 720 -12.31 21.94 -9.80
N GLU A 721 -12.08 20.68 -10.15
CA GLU A 721 -13.00 19.58 -9.89
C GLU A 721 -12.55 18.71 -8.71
N ASN A 722 -12.73 19.22 -7.49
CA ASN A 722 -12.17 18.62 -6.27
C ASN A 722 -12.73 17.24 -5.85
N GLU A 723 -13.76 16.71 -6.54
CA GLU A 723 -14.44 15.48 -6.13
C GLU A 723 -14.60 14.41 -7.22
N THR A 724 -13.88 14.53 -8.34
CA THR A 724 -14.00 13.60 -9.47
C THR A 724 -12.69 12.92 -9.86
N TYR A 725 -12.84 11.67 -10.33
CA TYR A 725 -11.77 10.88 -10.92
C TYR A 725 -11.62 11.12 -12.43
N LEU A 726 -12.67 11.66 -13.06
CA LEU A 726 -12.74 11.97 -14.48
C LEU A 726 -12.09 13.32 -14.76
N ASP A 727 -11.47 13.46 -15.93
CA ASP A 727 -11.04 14.74 -16.47
C ASP A 727 -12.20 15.52 -17.13
N SER A 728 -11.93 16.72 -17.65
CA SER A 728 -12.91 17.56 -18.37
C SER A 728 -13.52 16.93 -19.62
N LEU A 729 -12.94 15.84 -20.15
CA LEU A 729 -13.51 15.07 -21.27
C LEU A 729 -14.39 13.91 -20.77
N GLY A 730 -14.41 13.65 -19.47
CA GLY A 730 -15.09 12.51 -18.86
C GLY A 730 -14.28 11.22 -18.95
N ILE A 731 -12.95 11.31 -19.06
CA ILE A 731 -12.03 10.18 -19.18
C ILE A 731 -11.32 9.97 -17.83
N PHE A 732 -11.26 8.71 -17.39
CA PHE A 732 -10.47 8.28 -16.23
C PHE A 732 -9.22 7.49 -16.66
N ASP A 733 -9.41 6.47 -17.50
CA ASP A 733 -8.38 5.54 -17.94
C ASP A 733 -8.10 5.73 -19.44
N LEU A 734 -6.84 6.05 -19.77
CA LEU A 734 -6.35 6.34 -21.11
C LEU A 734 -6.24 5.08 -21.99
N ASN A 735 -6.02 3.92 -21.40
CA ASN A 735 -5.93 2.65 -22.12
C ASN A 735 -7.33 2.23 -22.59
N ARG A 736 -8.32 2.32 -21.70
CA ARG A 736 -9.74 2.10 -22.02
C ARG A 736 -10.23 3.07 -23.08
N GLU A 737 -9.80 4.33 -23.01
CA GLU A 737 -10.09 5.35 -24.03
C GLU A 737 -9.62 4.91 -25.42
N LYS A 738 -8.35 4.48 -25.55
CA LYS A 738 -7.80 3.93 -26.80
C LYS A 738 -8.62 2.74 -27.31
N ILE A 739 -8.91 1.76 -26.44
CA ILE A 739 -9.64 0.54 -26.82
C ILE A 739 -11.02 0.87 -27.38
N ILE A 740 -11.75 1.78 -26.73
CA ILE A 740 -13.06 2.22 -27.23
C ILE A 740 -12.92 2.87 -28.62
N ASN A 741 -11.88 3.67 -28.85
CA ASN A 741 -11.65 4.28 -30.16
C ASN A 741 -11.37 3.23 -31.25
N CYS A 742 -10.60 2.18 -30.94
CA CYS A 742 -10.41 1.02 -31.82
C CYS A 742 -11.73 0.29 -32.10
N LEU A 743 -12.57 0.06 -31.08
CA LEU A 743 -13.88 -0.58 -31.25
C LEU A 743 -14.83 0.24 -32.13
N ILE A 744 -14.84 1.57 -31.98
CA ILE A 744 -15.62 2.48 -32.84
C ILE A 744 -15.22 2.31 -34.32
N LYS A 745 -13.90 2.25 -34.58
CA LYS A 745 -13.32 2.06 -35.92
C LYS A 745 -13.56 0.66 -36.48
N ASN A 746 -13.69 -0.36 -35.63
CA ASN A 746 -13.97 -1.74 -36.05
C ASN A 746 -15.44 -1.98 -36.42
N HIS A 747 -16.36 -1.09 -36.02
CA HIS A 747 -17.78 -1.13 -36.39
C HIS A 747 -18.57 -2.37 -35.93
N ASP A 748 -18.03 -3.17 -35.00
CA ASP A 748 -18.68 -4.34 -34.41
C ASP A 748 -18.95 -4.12 -32.91
N TYR A 749 -20.09 -3.50 -32.61
CA TYR A 749 -20.56 -3.18 -31.25
C TYR A 749 -22.08 -2.94 -31.26
N LYS A 750 -22.77 -3.17 -30.13
CA LYS A 750 -24.24 -2.96 -30.03
C LYS A 750 -24.60 -1.47 -30.01
N GLU A 751 -25.74 -1.10 -30.59
CA GLU A 751 -26.19 0.32 -30.67
C GLU A 751 -26.45 0.99 -29.31
N ASN A 752 -26.83 0.20 -28.31
CA ASN A 752 -27.03 0.64 -26.94
C ASN A 752 -25.80 0.40 -26.05
N SER A 753 -24.63 0.14 -26.63
CA SER A 753 -23.39 -0.01 -25.88
C SER A 753 -22.75 1.34 -25.51
N GLU A 754 -21.81 1.26 -24.57
CA GLU A 754 -20.91 2.37 -24.23
C GLU A 754 -20.15 2.90 -25.45
N VAL A 755 -19.67 1.99 -26.32
CA VAL A 755 -18.94 2.34 -27.55
C VAL A 755 -19.81 3.20 -28.46
N SER A 756 -21.07 2.80 -28.66
CA SER A 756 -22.02 3.58 -29.46
C SER A 756 -22.35 4.93 -28.82
N PHE A 757 -22.55 4.96 -27.49
CA PHE A 757 -22.79 6.21 -26.76
C PHE A 757 -21.65 7.22 -26.94
N LYS A 758 -20.40 6.76 -26.82
CA LYS A 758 -19.23 7.62 -27.02
C LYS A 758 -19.11 8.09 -28.47
N LYS A 759 -19.35 7.23 -29.45
CA LYS A 759 -19.40 7.65 -30.87
C LYS A 759 -20.45 8.74 -31.11
N ARG A 760 -21.63 8.65 -30.49
CA ARG A 760 -22.68 9.68 -30.60
C ARG A 760 -22.23 11.02 -30.00
N ARG A 761 -21.47 11.01 -28.89
CA ARG A 761 -20.91 12.22 -28.29
C ARG A 761 -19.89 12.92 -29.20
N LEU A 762 -19.06 12.16 -29.91
CA LEU A 762 -18.03 12.70 -30.82
C LEU A 762 -18.60 13.38 -32.09
N LYS A 763 -19.85 13.07 -32.45
CA LYS A 763 -20.53 13.61 -33.64
C LYS A 763 -21.49 14.78 -33.33
N LYS A 764 -21.65 15.15 -32.06
CA LYS A 764 -22.35 16.37 -31.64
C LYS A 764 -21.34 17.48 -31.50
#